data_AF-A0A3A0AZ05-F1
#
_entry.id   AF-A0A3A0AZ05-F1
#
_cell.length_a   1.000
_cell.length_b   1.000
_cell.length_c   1.000
_cell.angle_alpha   90.00
_cell.angle_beta   90.00
_cell.angle_gamma   90.00
#
_symmetry.space_group_name_H-M   'P 1'
#
loop_
_entity.id
_entity.type
_entity.pdbx_description
1 polymer ?
#
loop_
_entity_poly.entity_id
_entity_poly.type
_entity_poly.pdbx_seq_one_letter_code
_entity_poly.pdbx_strand_id
1 'polypeptide(L)'
;AALDTTLTADPRGAPLTFTFEKPIPLSAKESYTLSIETLGQGLYIEGSAIVNETDYDWGLPFRVDGYDPYGGMYSNDDLVLQVYWPDDASKINRFVDILSRGDYIVIPTNHQYGQITRLPERYPLTTLYYRELIGCPAGEEIIECYRLAQPGTYEGRLGYELAAVFESYPTLGNIVINDQRAEEAFTFYDHPKVLIFKKTDSFDADSVRAVLSSVNLAAVVPLTPTQFDDFKTLTLPESRWASQRAGGTWSALFDYDWLQNKYPILGVLLWYAFIFALGIFAYPIARLALPGLRQYAYALGRITGIVLLAWLSWMGGSLGAPYTRISIGVAFALVAVTGVGLWMRRKSEFKHDWDSNRQFFVMAEIVFLSFFLIDLLIRVGNPDMWHPSKGGERPMDFSYFNAVLKSESFPPYDPWFAGGYINYYYYGFVLAGTPVKLLGIVPSIAHNFILPTWFALVALGAFTVGYSAIEKSQNESYLTALRYTSGQARNLQLVTGLSASLLTVLLGNLGAIQLVFNAFQRVAAPAGIVPADANFFQRWGWAFQGIWKVTTENAILPIGRGDWYWFPSRVIPPGPGNEITEFPLFTFLYSDLHAHMLVMPLALFIIAWALAFARGRAQLTRGEWIASLGVGALFIGALKPTNTWDLYTYYLLAAIAVAYTVIRYFEWKGNVNLSPRLGRIGLGLGSAALLYILGALFYLPFTQWFGQAYNSVSFWGASRTPFSSYFTQWGFFLFIIAAWLIWETREWMAATPVSYLKRLQPYIVIIEIAIAALIALFVFFMVEKAVIGFLALPLAFWCAILILRPDQQDTKRFILFLAGTALTITIAVEFIALVGDIGRMNTIFKLYLQAWMMFAVSAAAAFGWLLPAFGTWKPKWRVVYQGGVYVLLVCAFMFTLTAATDKISDRMNPDAPHSLDAMEFMAHTQHWDGQTMELAEDYRAIRWMQDNVQGSPVIAEANCTEYRWCTRFTIYTGLPGVVGWNWHQRQQRGIFAPQVEERVREVNGFYTTPDVQLALAFLGKYDVKYIVVGQLERNVYPALPDLPDGLAKFPQYEGEYWNAVYKDTNTTIYEVTR
;
A
#
# COMPACT_ATOMS: atom_id res chain seq x y z
N ALA A 1 28.68 -57.36 -38.86
CA ALA A 1 27.23 -57.18 -38.68
C ALA A 1 26.76 -56.10 -39.65
N ALA A 2 25.55 -56.19 -40.19
CA ALA A 2 24.90 -55.07 -40.87
C ALA A 2 24.12 -54.29 -39.81
N LEU A 3 24.38 -53.00 -39.65
CA LEU A 3 23.68 -52.13 -38.72
C LEU A 3 22.59 -51.38 -39.50
N ASP A 4 21.35 -51.48 -39.03
CA ASP A 4 20.27 -50.62 -39.49
C ASP A 4 20.23 -49.37 -38.61
N THR A 5 20.73 -48.25 -39.14
CA THR A 5 20.81 -46.97 -38.41
C THR A 5 19.47 -46.25 -38.36
N THR A 6 18.40 -46.78 -38.97
CA THR A 6 17.07 -46.15 -38.96
C THR A 6 16.25 -46.45 -37.70
N LEU A 7 16.77 -47.29 -36.80
CA LEU A 7 16.04 -47.82 -35.63
C LEU A 7 16.51 -47.26 -34.28
N THR A 8 17.43 -46.30 -34.23
CA THR A 8 17.95 -45.74 -32.98
C THR A 8 17.67 -44.25 -32.86
N ALA A 9 17.21 -43.83 -31.68
CA ALA A 9 17.06 -42.43 -31.30
C ALA A 9 18.38 -41.83 -30.77
N ASP A 10 19.44 -42.64 -30.64
CA ASP A 10 20.77 -42.18 -30.23
C ASP A 10 21.46 -41.43 -31.39
N PRO A 11 21.83 -40.15 -31.23
CA PRO A 11 22.51 -39.38 -32.26
C PRO A 11 23.88 -39.96 -32.68
N ARG A 12 24.44 -40.88 -31.88
CA ARG A 12 25.71 -41.59 -32.15
C ARG A 12 25.54 -42.84 -33.02
N GLY A 13 24.31 -43.30 -33.26
CA GLY A 13 24.01 -44.49 -34.05
C GLY A 13 23.86 -45.78 -33.23
N ALA A 14 23.71 -46.92 -33.91
CA ALA A 14 23.40 -48.20 -33.26
C ALA A 14 24.68 -48.86 -32.70
N PRO A 15 24.69 -49.32 -31.43
CA PRO A 15 25.88 -49.91 -30.83
C PRO A 15 26.21 -51.27 -31.46
N LEU A 16 27.51 -51.56 -31.56
CA LEU A 16 28.01 -52.85 -32.06
C LEU A 16 28.95 -53.48 -31.04
N THR A 17 28.55 -54.62 -30.46
CA THR A 17 29.38 -55.38 -29.53
C THR A 17 30.06 -56.54 -30.24
N PHE A 18 31.40 -56.61 -30.15
CA PHE A 18 32.17 -57.76 -30.61
C PHE A 18 32.51 -58.67 -29.44
N THR A 19 32.07 -59.92 -29.49
CA THR A 19 32.49 -60.94 -28.52
C THR A 19 33.58 -61.79 -29.17
N PHE A 20 34.77 -61.81 -28.57
CA PHE A 20 35.86 -62.66 -29.06
C PHE A 20 35.59 -64.13 -28.68
N GLU A 21 35.66 -65.05 -29.65
CA GLU A 21 35.46 -66.49 -29.42
C GLU A 21 36.47 -67.11 -28.46
N LYS A 22 37.64 -66.46 -28.28
CA LYS A 22 38.66 -66.84 -27.31
C LYS A 22 39.07 -65.62 -26.49
N PRO A 23 39.04 -65.67 -25.15
CA PRO A 23 39.53 -64.58 -24.31
C PRO A 23 41.04 -64.38 -24.56
N ILE A 24 41.44 -63.16 -24.87
CA ILE A 24 42.84 -62.76 -25.02
C ILE A 24 43.34 -62.30 -23.64
N PRO A 25 44.22 -63.03 -22.95
CA PRO A 25 44.77 -62.59 -21.67
C PRO A 25 45.67 -61.38 -21.92
N LEU A 26 45.32 -60.24 -21.33
CA LEU A 26 46.12 -59.02 -21.41
C LEU A 26 47.15 -59.02 -20.29
N SER A 27 48.43 -58.90 -20.65
CA SER A 27 49.56 -58.79 -19.72
C SER A 27 49.92 -57.33 -19.50
N ALA A 28 50.21 -56.97 -18.25
CA ALA A 28 50.57 -55.60 -17.90
C ALA A 28 51.84 -55.15 -18.67
N LYS A 29 51.82 -53.92 -19.18
CA LYS A 29 52.92 -53.27 -19.95
C LYS A 29 53.17 -53.83 -21.36
N GLU A 30 52.28 -54.67 -21.88
CA GLU A 30 52.27 -55.04 -23.29
C GLU A 30 51.25 -54.19 -24.06
N SER A 31 51.61 -53.78 -25.28
CA SER A 31 50.71 -53.07 -26.18
C SER A 31 49.95 -54.05 -27.05
N TYR A 32 48.62 -53.95 -27.02
CA TYR A 32 47.72 -54.73 -27.85
C TYR A 32 47.06 -53.81 -28.87
N THR A 33 46.91 -54.27 -30.12
CA THR A 33 46.28 -53.50 -31.19
C THR A 33 45.00 -54.18 -31.64
N LEU A 34 43.88 -53.46 -31.57
CA LEU A 34 42.62 -53.86 -32.19
C LEU A 34 42.49 -53.12 -33.53
N SER A 35 42.45 -53.87 -34.63
CA SER A 35 42.19 -53.31 -35.96
C SER A 35 40.74 -53.57 -36.37
N ILE A 36 40.03 -52.53 -36.80
CA ILE A 36 38.64 -52.60 -37.24
C ILE A 36 38.56 -52.01 -38.65
N GLU A 37 38.10 -52.81 -39.61
CA GLU A 37 37.89 -52.38 -41.00
C GLU A 37 36.39 -52.28 -41.30
N THR A 38 35.97 -51.21 -41.97
CA THR A 38 34.56 -50.90 -42.24
C THR A 38 34.35 -50.66 -43.74
N LEU A 39 33.19 -51.05 -44.26
CA LEU A 39 32.81 -50.85 -45.67
C LEU A 39 31.93 -49.59 -45.89
N GLY A 40 31.75 -48.73 -44.88
CA GLY A 40 30.81 -47.59 -44.86
C GLY A 40 31.38 -46.27 -44.32
N GLN A 41 30.51 -45.30 -43.95
CA GLN A 41 30.84 -43.91 -43.57
C GLN A 41 31.61 -43.73 -42.23
N GLY A 42 32.33 -44.75 -41.77
CA GLY A 42 33.19 -44.72 -40.58
C GLY A 42 32.56 -45.33 -39.32
N LEU A 43 33.40 -45.94 -38.48
CA LEU A 43 33.07 -46.33 -37.11
C LEU A 43 33.75 -45.35 -36.16
N TYR A 44 33.03 -44.90 -35.14
CA TYR A 44 33.58 -44.10 -34.05
C TYR A 44 33.66 -44.97 -32.80
N ILE A 45 34.80 -44.95 -32.12
CA ILE A 45 34.95 -45.54 -30.79
C ILE A 45 34.72 -44.41 -29.81
N GLU A 46 33.61 -44.48 -29.07
CA GLU A 46 33.25 -43.50 -28.07
C GLU A 46 33.08 -44.21 -26.73
N GLY A 47 33.67 -43.62 -25.69
CA GLY A 47 33.42 -44.08 -24.32
C GLY A 47 32.02 -43.69 -23.87
N SER A 48 31.50 -44.35 -22.83
CA SER A 48 30.19 -43.96 -22.29
C SER A 48 30.20 -42.49 -21.84
N ALA A 49 29.12 -41.79 -22.14
CA ALA A 49 28.94 -40.39 -21.85
C ALA A 49 28.37 -40.20 -20.43
N ILE A 50 29.12 -39.52 -19.56
CA ILE A 50 28.73 -39.32 -18.15
C ILE A 50 28.25 -37.88 -17.96
N VAL A 51 27.02 -37.74 -17.47
CA VAL A 51 26.38 -36.49 -17.11
C VAL A 51 26.64 -36.18 -15.65
N ASN A 52 27.17 -34.99 -15.38
CA ASN A 52 27.35 -34.44 -14.05
C ASN A 52 26.31 -33.34 -13.79
N GLU A 53 25.92 -33.14 -12.52
CA GLU A 53 24.94 -32.13 -12.14
C GLU A 53 25.48 -30.70 -12.29
N THR A 54 26.75 -30.50 -11.93
CA THR A 54 27.45 -29.20 -11.92
C THR A 54 28.95 -29.42 -12.04
N ASP A 55 29.69 -28.35 -12.34
CA ASP A 55 31.15 -28.27 -12.32
C ASP A 55 31.72 -28.01 -10.91
N TYR A 56 30.86 -27.71 -9.94
CA TYR A 56 31.25 -27.53 -8.54
C TYR A 56 31.46 -28.85 -7.80
N ASP A 57 30.58 -29.83 -8.03
CA ASP A 57 30.71 -31.16 -7.47
C ASP A 57 31.83 -31.94 -8.17
N TRP A 58 32.30 -33.01 -7.53
CA TRP A 58 33.33 -33.85 -8.11
C TRP A 58 32.82 -34.56 -9.38
N GLY A 59 33.46 -34.27 -10.52
CA GLY A 59 33.25 -35.02 -11.75
C GLY A 59 33.71 -36.46 -11.60
N LEU A 60 32.76 -37.40 -11.56
CA LEU A 60 33.03 -38.83 -11.52
C LEU A 60 33.09 -39.39 -12.94
N PRO A 61 34.03 -40.31 -13.26
CA PRO A 61 34.89 -41.05 -12.33
C PRO A 61 36.22 -40.32 -12.05
N PHE A 62 36.79 -40.56 -10.87
CA PHE A 62 38.14 -40.08 -10.54
C PHE A 62 39.24 -40.86 -11.24
N ARG A 63 40.43 -40.24 -11.36
CA ARG A 63 41.67 -40.92 -11.74
C ARG A 63 42.11 -41.85 -10.61
N VAL A 64 41.97 -43.15 -10.82
CA VAL A 64 42.36 -44.20 -9.87
C VAL A 64 43.45 -45.07 -10.51
N ASP A 65 44.43 -45.51 -9.72
CA ASP A 65 45.51 -46.42 -10.13
C ASP A 65 46.32 -45.97 -11.36
N GLY A 66 46.41 -44.66 -11.60
CA GLY A 66 47.17 -44.06 -12.70
C GLY A 66 46.46 -44.07 -14.05
N TYR A 67 45.18 -44.46 -14.11
CA TYR A 67 44.36 -44.40 -15.31
C TYR A 67 43.57 -43.09 -15.42
N ASP A 68 43.55 -42.50 -16.62
CA ASP A 68 42.70 -41.37 -16.92
C ASP A 68 41.36 -41.86 -17.50
N PRO A 69 40.24 -41.79 -16.74
CA PRO A 69 38.94 -42.28 -17.22
C PRO A 69 38.48 -41.57 -18.50
N TYR A 70 38.87 -40.31 -18.68
CA TYR A 70 38.53 -39.51 -19.86
C TYR A 70 39.58 -39.62 -20.98
N GLY A 71 40.61 -40.46 -20.80
CA GLY A 71 41.62 -40.78 -21.81
C GLY A 71 41.18 -41.80 -22.86
N GLY A 72 39.87 -42.03 -23.02
CA GLY A 72 39.27 -42.96 -23.99
C GLY A 72 38.39 -44.08 -23.40
N MET A 73 38.22 -44.16 -22.07
CA MET A 73 37.28 -45.11 -21.43
C MET A 73 35.86 -44.53 -21.35
N TYR A 74 35.75 -43.25 -21.01
CA TYR A 74 34.52 -42.46 -21.00
C TYR A 74 34.66 -41.27 -21.95
N SER A 75 33.54 -40.77 -22.48
CA SER A 75 33.55 -39.59 -23.34
C SER A 75 34.08 -38.38 -22.56
N ASN A 76 34.90 -37.56 -23.22
CA ASN A 76 35.43 -36.30 -22.67
C ASN A 76 34.55 -35.09 -23.04
N ASP A 77 33.27 -35.35 -23.35
CA ASP A 77 32.28 -34.32 -23.62
C ASP A 77 31.95 -33.53 -22.34
N ASP A 78 31.77 -32.22 -22.49
CA ASP A 78 31.31 -31.33 -21.41
C ASP A 78 29.81 -31.51 -21.16
N LEU A 79 29.44 -32.60 -20.48
CA LEU A 79 28.06 -32.97 -20.14
C LEU A 79 27.70 -32.58 -18.70
N VAL A 80 27.78 -31.29 -18.41
CA VAL A 80 27.45 -30.74 -17.08
C VAL A 80 26.08 -30.04 -17.11
N LEU A 81 25.07 -30.54 -16.38
CA LEU A 81 23.72 -29.97 -16.42
C LEU A 81 23.65 -28.52 -15.94
N GLN A 82 24.53 -28.12 -15.02
CA GLN A 82 24.52 -26.82 -14.35
C GLN A 82 23.20 -26.58 -13.61
N VAL A 83 22.82 -27.55 -12.77
CA VAL A 83 21.56 -27.55 -12.01
C VAL A 83 21.39 -26.32 -11.11
N TYR A 84 22.46 -25.63 -10.73
CA TYR A 84 22.41 -24.41 -9.90
C TYR A 84 22.17 -23.11 -10.68
N TRP A 85 22.29 -23.13 -12.02
CA TRP A 85 22.05 -21.95 -12.87
C TRP A 85 20.58 -21.50 -12.79
N PRO A 86 20.26 -20.23 -13.09
CA PRO A 86 18.88 -19.76 -13.12
C PRO A 86 17.97 -20.64 -13.99
N ASP A 87 16.76 -20.93 -13.50
CA ASP A 87 15.77 -21.69 -14.26
C ASP A 87 15.16 -20.79 -15.34
N ASP A 88 15.60 -20.97 -16.59
CA ASP A 88 15.11 -20.25 -17.76
C ASP A 88 14.97 -21.18 -18.99
N ALA A 89 14.50 -20.62 -20.11
CA ALA A 89 14.29 -21.39 -21.32
C ALA A 89 15.59 -21.97 -21.91
N SER A 90 16.75 -21.33 -21.65
CA SER A 90 18.04 -21.85 -22.09
C SER A 90 18.44 -23.10 -21.32
N LYS A 91 18.07 -23.16 -20.04
CA LYS A 91 18.32 -24.33 -19.19
C LYS A 91 17.51 -25.55 -19.62
N ILE A 92 16.27 -25.37 -20.09
CA ILE A 92 15.49 -26.48 -20.70
C ILE A 92 16.24 -27.05 -21.90
N ASN A 93 16.71 -26.19 -22.82
CA ASN A 93 17.47 -26.64 -23.98
C ASN A 93 18.75 -27.38 -23.58
N ARG A 94 19.46 -26.88 -22.56
CA ARG A 94 20.66 -27.53 -22.01
C ARG A 94 20.33 -28.91 -21.43
N PHE A 95 19.29 -29.02 -20.62
CA PHE A 95 18.89 -30.30 -20.01
C PHE A 95 18.54 -31.33 -21.09
N VAL A 96 17.69 -30.95 -22.05
CA VAL A 96 17.29 -31.85 -23.15
C VAL A 96 18.50 -32.29 -23.97
N ASP A 97 19.39 -31.37 -24.33
CA ASP A 97 20.59 -31.67 -25.13
C ASP A 97 21.58 -32.60 -24.39
N ILE A 98 21.89 -32.30 -23.13
CA ILE A 98 22.85 -33.09 -22.33
C ILE A 98 22.28 -34.48 -22.02
N LEU A 99 21.01 -34.57 -21.61
CA LEU A 99 20.36 -35.85 -21.37
C LEU A 99 20.23 -36.67 -22.67
N SER A 100 20.09 -36.02 -23.83
CA SER A 100 20.07 -36.74 -25.12
C SER A 100 21.41 -37.39 -25.45
N ARG A 101 22.54 -36.82 -25.02
CA ARG A 101 23.89 -37.35 -25.26
C ARG A 101 24.41 -38.26 -24.15
N GLY A 102 23.92 -38.09 -22.92
CA GLY A 102 24.39 -38.82 -21.74
C GLY A 102 23.88 -40.26 -21.64
N ASP A 103 24.77 -41.19 -21.30
CA ASP A 103 24.44 -42.59 -21.01
C ASP A 103 24.15 -42.83 -19.52
N TYR A 104 24.88 -42.12 -18.66
CA TYR A 104 24.75 -42.22 -17.21
C TYR A 104 24.65 -40.82 -16.60
N ILE A 105 23.84 -40.68 -15.55
CA ILE A 105 23.83 -39.47 -14.71
C ILE A 105 24.41 -39.87 -13.36
N VAL A 106 25.39 -39.13 -12.90
CA VAL A 106 26.04 -39.38 -11.61
C VAL A 106 25.73 -38.23 -10.66
N ILE A 107 25.17 -38.60 -9.51
CA ILE A 107 24.88 -37.70 -8.39
C ILE A 107 25.82 -38.11 -7.26
N PRO A 108 26.95 -37.41 -7.06
CA PRO A 108 27.99 -37.84 -6.12
C PRO A 108 27.62 -37.57 -4.66
N THR A 109 26.78 -36.57 -4.40
CA THR A 109 26.43 -36.13 -3.04
C THR A 109 24.98 -35.66 -2.98
N ASN A 110 24.49 -35.28 -1.79
CA ASN A 110 23.18 -34.68 -1.60
C ASN A 110 23.16 -33.15 -1.74
N HIS A 111 24.27 -32.52 -2.14
CA HIS A 111 24.41 -31.07 -2.17
C HIS A 111 23.37 -30.40 -3.06
N GLN A 112 23.25 -30.84 -4.31
CA GLN A 112 22.36 -30.20 -5.28
C GLN A 112 20.89 -30.49 -4.98
N TYR A 113 20.47 -31.75 -5.04
CA TYR A 113 19.05 -32.09 -4.82
C TYR A 113 18.58 -31.75 -3.41
N GLY A 114 19.46 -31.81 -2.39
CA GLY A 114 19.12 -31.52 -1.00
C GLY A 114 18.84 -30.04 -0.72
N GLN A 115 19.50 -29.13 -1.44
CA GLN A 115 19.31 -27.69 -1.32
C GLN A 115 18.27 -27.16 -2.32
N ILE A 116 18.39 -27.53 -3.60
CA ILE A 116 17.59 -26.98 -4.69
C ILE A 116 16.11 -27.31 -4.51
N THR A 117 15.78 -28.56 -4.14
CA THR A 117 14.38 -29.00 -4.00
C THR A 117 13.65 -28.37 -2.82
N ARG A 118 14.37 -27.70 -1.90
CA ARG A 118 13.80 -26.91 -0.79
C ARG A 118 13.46 -25.48 -1.19
N LEU A 119 13.90 -25.03 -2.37
CA LEU A 119 13.67 -23.69 -2.92
C LEU A 119 12.91 -23.77 -4.27
N PRO A 120 11.73 -24.41 -4.31
CA PRO A 120 11.00 -24.61 -5.56
C PRO A 120 10.60 -23.30 -6.23
N GLU A 121 10.52 -22.18 -5.51
CA GLU A 121 10.22 -20.88 -6.09
C GLU A 121 11.39 -20.30 -6.90
N ARG A 122 12.63 -20.61 -6.51
CA ARG A 122 13.82 -20.19 -7.25
C ARG A 122 14.21 -21.18 -8.34
N TYR A 123 13.96 -22.48 -8.10
CA TYR A 123 14.36 -23.55 -8.97
C TYR A 123 13.19 -24.51 -9.32
N PRO A 124 12.05 -24.03 -9.86
CA PRO A 124 10.89 -24.87 -10.12
C PRO A 124 11.15 -25.92 -11.21
N LEU A 125 11.91 -25.56 -12.25
CA LEU A 125 12.29 -26.46 -13.34
C LEU A 125 13.25 -27.53 -12.84
N THR A 126 14.26 -27.14 -12.06
CA THR A 126 15.23 -28.11 -11.52
C THR A 126 14.62 -29.00 -10.44
N THR A 127 13.69 -28.47 -9.65
CA THR A 127 12.91 -29.26 -8.69
C THR A 127 12.03 -30.29 -9.41
N LEU A 128 11.38 -29.91 -10.51
CA LEU A 128 10.65 -30.86 -11.34
C LEU A 128 11.60 -31.91 -11.93
N TYR A 129 12.74 -31.50 -12.49
CA TYR A 129 13.74 -32.43 -13.01
C TYR A 129 14.12 -33.53 -12.00
N TYR A 130 14.43 -33.17 -10.74
CA TYR A 130 14.74 -34.18 -9.71
C TYR A 130 13.55 -35.09 -9.38
N ARG A 131 12.34 -34.52 -9.28
CA ARG A 131 11.12 -35.32 -9.05
C ARG A 131 10.92 -36.35 -10.15
N GLU A 132 11.07 -35.94 -11.39
CA GLU A 132 10.83 -36.75 -12.59
C GLU A 132 11.97 -37.75 -12.87
N LEU A 133 13.22 -37.38 -12.54
CA LEU A 133 14.38 -38.26 -12.68
C LEU A 133 14.27 -39.49 -11.79
N ILE A 134 13.92 -39.31 -10.51
CA ILE A 134 13.76 -40.43 -9.58
C ILE A 134 12.38 -41.10 -9.70
N GLY A 135 11.33 -40.34 -10.07
CA GLY A 135 9.95 -40.84 -10.06
C GLY A 135 9.22 -40.65 -8.72
N CYS A 136 9.51 -39.56 -8.01
CA CYS A 136 8.97 -39.32 -6.66
C CYS A 136 7.46 -38.99 -6.70
N PRO A 137 6.60 -39.73 -5.97
CA PRO A 137 5.14 -39.55 -6.01
C PRO A 137 4.68 -38.14 -5.63
N ALA A 138 3.57 -37.68 -6.24
CA ALA A 138 2.99 -36.39 -5.93
C ALA A 138 2.58 -36.31 -4.44
N GLY A 139 3.01 -35.26 -3.75
CA GLY A 139 2.76 -35.06 -2.31
C GLY A 139 3.87 -35.56 -1.38
N GLU A 140 4.83 -36.35 -1.88
CA GLU A 140 6.04 -36.73 -1.12
C GLU A 140 7.16 -35.70 -1.25
N GLU A 141 7.99 -35.57 -0.21
CA GLU A 141 9.18 -34.72 -0.22
C GLU A 141 10.27 -35.35 -1.08
N ILE A 142 10.73 -34.62 -2.11
CA ILE A 142 11.73 -35.11 -3.07
C ILE A 142 13.01 -35.54 -2.36
N ILE A 143 13.47 -34.79 -1.36
CA ILE A 143 14.67 -35.13 -0.60
C ILE A 143 14.53 -36.50 0.09
N GLU A 144 13.35 -36.85 0.58
CA GLU A 144 13.13 -38.14 1.24
C GLU A 144 13.10 -39.27 0.22
N CYS A 145 12.51 -39.05 -0.96
CA CYS A 145 12.59 -39.98 -2.08
C CYS A 145 14.06 -40.32 -2.42
N TYR A 146 14.95 -39.33 -2.52
CA TYR A 146 16.38 -39.55 -2.79
C TYR A 146 17.13 -40.23 -1.63
N ARG A 147 16.79 -39.90 -0.37
CA ARG A 147 17.36 -40.57 0.82
C ARG A 147 17.02 -42.06 0.87
N LEU A 148 15.80 -42.42 0.52
CA LEU A 148 15.32 -43.81 0.55
C LEU A 148 15.59 -44.57 -0.75
N ALA A 149 15.99 -43.89 -1.81
CA ALA A 149 16.19 -44.48 -3.12
C ALA A 149 17.18 -45.66 -3.10
N GLN A 150 16.71 -46.80 -3.62
CA GLN A 150 17.49 -47.97 -4.01
C GLN A 150 17.06 -48.38 -5.42
N PRO A 151 17.90 -49.10 -6.21
CA PRO A 151 17.49 -49.59 -7.52
C PRO A 151 16.15 -50.34 -7.47
N GLY A 152 15.21 -49.95 -8.33
CA GLY A 152 13.84 -50.51 -8.39
C GLY A 152 12.84 -49.96 -7.35
N THR A 153 13.21 -48.96 -6.54
CA THR A 153 12.29 -48.34 -5.56
C THR A 153 11.27 -47.40 -6.21
N TYR A 154 11.72 -46.61 -7.18
CA TYR A 154 10.91 -45.62 -7.90
C TYR A 154 11.15 -45.76 -9.41
N GLU A 155 10.17 -45.34 -10.22
CA GLU A 155 10.22 -45.38 -11.67
C GLU A 155 10.23 -43.96 -12.24
N GLY A 156 11.39 -43.53 -12.74
CA GLY A 156 11.58 -42.21 -13.33
C GLY A 156 10.83 -42.05 -14.66
N ARG A 157 10.47 -40.81 -14.99
CA ARG A 157 9.72 -40.47 -16.22
C ARG A 157 10.57 -39.77 -17.30
N LEU A 158 11.87 -39.63 -17.06
CA LEU A 158 12.81 -39.00 -17.98
C LEU A 158 13.60 -39.99 -18.84
N GLY A 159 13.24 -41.27 -18.84
CA GLY A 159 13.94 -42.32 -19.60
C GLY A 159 15.25 -42.79 -18.97
N TYR A 160 15.46 -42.50 -17.68
CA TYR A 160 16.60 -42.98 -16.88
C TYR A 160 16.10 -43.81 -15.69
N GLU A 161 16.80 -44.90 -15.39
CA GLU A 161 16.54 -45.74 -14.22
C GLU A 161 17.69 -45.66 -13.22
N LEU A 162 17.39 -45.74 -11.92
CA LEU A 162 18.42 -45.80 -10.89
C LEU A 162 19.11 -47.17 -10.91
N ALA A 163 20.33 -47.23 -11.46
CA ALA A 163 21.07 -48.45 -11.69
C ALA A 163 21.93 -48.87 -10.50
N ALA A 164 22.50 -47.91 -9.76
CA ALA A 164 23.32 -48.19 -8.59
C ALA A 164 23.24 -47.09 -7.53
N VAL A 165 23.39 -47.51 -6.27
CA VAL A 165 23.48 -46.64 -5.10
C VAL A 165 24.67 -47.10 -4.26
N PHE A 166 25.51 -46.14 -3.85
CA PHE A 166 26.62 -46.38 -2.93
C PHE A 166 26.42 -45.54 -1.69
N GLU A 167 26.41 -46.18 -0.52
CA GLU A 167 26.17 -45.55 0.76
C GLU A 167 27.38 -45.77 1.67
N SER A 168 27.84 -44.70 2.29
CA SER A 168 28.86 -44.73 3.34
C SER A 168 28.21 -44.24 4.62
N TYR A 169 27.98 -45.12 5.59
CA TYR A 169 27.36 -44.76 6.86
C TYR A 169 28.37 -44.81 8.01
N PRO A 170 28.26 -43.92 9.01
CA PRO A 170 29.07 -44.02 10.21
C PRO A 170 28.82 -45.32 10.95
N THR A 171 29.90 -45.94 11.43
CA THR A 171 29.85 -47.18 12.21
C THR A 171 30.41 -46.98 13.61
N LEU A 172 29.67 -47.44 14.63
CA LEU A 172 30.18 -47.60 15.99
C LEU A 172 30.30 -49.10 16.31
N GLY A 173 31.47 -49.68 16.04
CA GLY A 173 31.64 -51.13 16.08
C GLY A 173 30.77 -51.81 15.02
N ASN A 174 29.85 -52.68 15.44
CA ASN A 174 28.92 -53.37 14.54
C ASN A 174 27.60 -52.59 14.29
N ILE A 175 27.43 -51.41 14.90
CA ILE A 175 26.23 -50.58 14.74
C ILE A 175 26.44 -49.63 13.57
N VAL A 176 25.62 -49.76 12.53
CA VAL A 176 25.55 -48.83 11.39
C VAL A 176 24.49 -47.77 11.70
N ILE A 177 24.85 -46.50 11.61
CA ILE A 177 23.95 -45.37 11.86
C ILE A 177 23.65 -44.71 10.52
N ASN A 178 22.40 -44.77 10.06
CA ASN A 178 21.98 -44.02 8.87
C ASN A 178 21.82 -42.54 9.23
N ASP A 179 22.77 -41.71 8.82
CA ASP A 179 22.84 -40.28 9.08
C ASP A 179 22.37 -39.42 7.90
N GLN A 180 21.67 -39.97 6.90
CA GLN A 180 21.18 -39.18 5.75
C GLN A 180 20.16 -38.08 6.13
N ARG A 181 19.60 -38.14 7.34
CA ARG A 181 18.74 -37.09 7.92
C ARG A 181 19.51 -36.05 8.75
N ALA A 182 20.82 -36.21 8.90
CA ALA A 182 21.67 -35.24 9.57
C ALA A 182 21.79 -33.95 8.76
N GLU A 183 22.45 -32.97 9.35
CA GLU A 183 22.83 -31.73 8.66
C GLU A 183 23.79 -32.04 7.50
N GLU A 184 23.70 -31.27 6.42
CA GLU A 184 24.33 -31.57 5.14
C GLU A 184 25.84 -31.76 5.23
N ALA A 185 26.53 -31.04 6.12
CA ALA A 185 27.99 -31.12 6.26
C ALA A 185 28.47 -32.55 6.62
N PHE A 186 27.65 -33.35 7.31
CA PHE A 186 27.99 -34.73 7.65
C PHE A 186 27.90 -35.66 6.44
N THR A 187 26.86 -35.48 5.62
CA THR A 187 26.60 -36.33 4.45
C THR A 187 27.36 -35.88 3.21
N PHE A 188 27.79 -34.61 3.14
CA PHE A 188 28.53 -34.09 1.98
C PHE A 188 30.01 -34.47 2.02
N TYR A 189 30.67 -34.33 3.17
CA TYR A 189 32.11 -34.55 3.30
C TYR A 189 32.49 -35.96 3.76
N ASP A 190 31.80 -36.51 4.77
CA ASP A 190 32.21 -37.75 5.44
C ASP A 190 31.44 -38.97 4.92
N HIS A 191 30.13 -38.83 4.67
CA HIS A 191 29.21 -39.95 4.42
C HIS A 191 28.32 -39.74 3.19
N PRO A 192 28.88 -39.59 1.97
CA PRO A 192 28.10 -39.33 0.77
C PRO A 192 27.28 -40.56 0.34
N LYS A 193 26.08 -40.27 -0.17
CA LYS A 193 25.27 -41.21 -0.95
C LYS A 193 25.44 -40.89 -2.42
N VAL A 194 26.07 -41.80 -3.18
CA VAL A 194 26.24 -41.68 -4.62
C VAL A 194 25.10 -42.41 -5.32
N LEU A 195 24.43 -41.75 -6.27
CA LEU A 195 23.41 -42.36 -7.12
C LEU A 195 23.88 -42.35 -8.58
N ILE A 196 23.73 -43.48 -9.26
CA ILE A 196 24.03 -43.61 -10.69
C ILE A 196 22.76 -44.02 -11.42
N PHE A 197 22.31 -43.16 -12.32
CA PHE A 197 21.19 -43.43 -13.22
C PHE A 197 21.73 -43.86 -14.57
N LYS A 198 21.06 -44.82 -15.20
CA LYS A 198 21.38 -45.32 -16.54
C LYS A 198 20.25 -45.00 -17.50
N LYS A 199 20.60 -44.54 -18.70
CA LYS A 199 19.64 -44.32 -19.78
C LYS A 199 19.02 -45.64 -20.22
N THR A 200 17.71 -45.60 -20.45
CA THR A 200 16.92 -46.75 -20.92
C THR A 200 16.46 -46.53 -22.36
N ASP A 201 16.01 -47.60 -23.01
CA ASP A 201 15.42 -47.55 -24.36
C ASP A 201 14.12 -46.74 -24.42
N SER A 202 13.54 -46.36 -23.27
CA SER A 202 12.35 -45.52 -23.17
C SER A 202 12.63 -44.01 -23.24
N PHE A 203 13.90 -43.61 -23.33
CA PHE A 203 14.28 -42.20 -23.43
C PHE A 203 13.77 -41.58 -24.74
N ASP A 204 13.04 -40.46 -24.61
CA ASP A 204 12.57 -39.65 -25.72
C ASP A 204 12.78 -38.15 -25.43
N ALA A 205 13.52 -37.48 -26.30
CA ALA A 205 13.90 -36.08 -26.10
C ALA A 205 12.71 -35.13 -26.14
N ASP A 206 11.70 -35.44 -26.96
CA ASP A 206 10.48 -34.63 -27.08
C ASP A 206 9.61 -34.77 -25.82
N SER A 207 9.48 -35.98 -25.27
CA SER A 207 8.81 -36.24 -23.99
C SER A 207 9.51 -35.54 -22.83
N VAL A 208 10.84 -35.62 -22.73
CA VAL A 208 11.62 -34.89 -21.70
C VAL A 208 11.39 -33.38 -21.81
N ARG A 209 11.43 -32.83 -23.04
CA ARG A 209 11.14 -31.42 -23.27
C ARG A 209 9.73 -31.03 -22.85
N ALA A 210 8.72 -31.84 -23.19
CA ALA A 210 7.34 -31.61 -22.82
C ALA A 210 7.13 -31.57 -21.30
N VAL A 211 7.74 -32.53 -20.58
CA VAL A 211 7.71 -32.57 -19.10
C VAL A 211 8.36 -31.32 -18.52
N LEU A 212 9.58 -30.98 -18.92
CA LEU A 212 10.32 -29.84 -18.37
C LEU A 212 9.70 -28.48 -18.74
N SER A 213 9.08 -28.37 -19.92
CA SER A 213 8.40 -27.17 -20.39
C SER A 213 7.01 -26.96 -19.77
N SER A 214 6.53 -27.90 -18.94
CA SER A 214 5.30 -27.72 -18.14
C SER A 214 5.46 -26.70 -17.01
N VAL A 215 6.69 -26.36 -16.64
CA VAL A 215 6.99 -25.39 -15.59
C VAL A 215 6.78 -23.96 -16.07
N ASN A 216 6.00 -23.18 -15.31
CA ASN A 216 5.90 -21.75 -15.55
C ASN A 216 7.18 -21.02 -15.12
N LEU A 217 8.09 -20.77 -16.07
CA LEU A 217 9.34 -20.04 -15.81
C LEU A 217 9.13 -18.57 -15.43
N ALA A 218 7.97 -17.96 -15.74
CA ALA A 218 7.65 -16.61 -15.27
C ALA A 218 7.33 -16.56 -13.76
N ALA A 219 7.10 -17.73 -13.13
CA ALA A 219 6.93 -17.85 -11.70
C ALA A 219 8.25 -17.97 -10.92
N VAL A 220 9.40 -18.04 -11.60
CA VAL A 220 10.72 -18.13 -10.98
C VAL A 220 11.02 -16.85 -10.20
N VAL A 221 11.36 -17.01 -8.93
CA VAL A 221 11.71 -15.89 -8.03
C VAL A 221 13.19 -15.98 -7.68
N PRO A 222 13.99 -14.95 -7.99
CA PRO A 222 15.41 -14.92 -7.62
C PRO A 222 15.58 -14.60 -6.13
N LEU A 223 15.33 -15.59 -5.27
CA LEU A 223 15.46 -15.46 -3.81
C LEU A 223 16.91 -15.62 -3.35
N THR A 224 17.40 -14.73 -2.50
CA THR A 224 18.60 -14.97 -1.71
C THR A 224 18.28 -15.82 -0.49
N PRO A 225 19.26 -16.52 0.13
CA PRO A 225 19.01 -17.32 1.33
C PRO A 225 18.36 -16.53 2.48
N THR A 226 18.68 -15.24 2.62
CA THR A 226 18.09 -14.36 3.64
C THR A 226 16.66 -13.92 3.35
N GLN A 227 16.14 -14.16 2.14
CA GLN A 227 14.79 -13.72 1.72
C GLN A 227 13.74 -14.83 1.85
N PHE A 228 14.16 -16.08 2.06
CA PHE A 228 13.25 -17.23 2.03
C PHE A 228 12.23 -17.23 3.17
N ASP A 229 12.68 -16.99 4.41
CA ASP A 229 11.79 -17.00 5.59
C ASP A 229 10.70 -15.92 5.54
N ASP A 230 10.96 -14.81 4.84
CA ASP A 230 10.05 -13.67 4.69
C ASP A 230 9.24 -13.72 3.37
N PHE A 231 9.47 -14.73 2.52
CA PHE A 231 8.83 -14.85 1.22
C PHE A 231 7.33 -15.16 1.35
N LYS A 232 6.52 -14.48 0.55
CA LYS A 232 5.07 -14.67 0.48
C LYS A 232 4.65 -14.77 -0.97
N THR A 233 3.87 -15.78 -1.31
CA THR A 233 3.39 -16.05 -2.68
C THR A 233 2.36 -15.03 -3.18
N LEU A 234 1.78 -14.21 -2.29
CA LEU A 234 0.71 -13.26 -2.57
C LEU A 234 -0.55 -13.89 -3.20
N THR A 235 -0.76 -15.18 -2.93
CA THR A 235 -1.92 -15.98 -3.34
C THR A 235 -2.70 -16.49 -2.11
N LEU A 236 -4.01 -16.66 -2.25
CA LEU A 236 -4.82 -17.25 -1.20
C LEU A 236 -4.66 -18.77 -1.19
N PRO A 237 -4.55 -19.40 0.01
CA PRO A 237 -4.69 -20.85 0.12
C PRO A 237 -6.04 -21.32 -0.43
N GLU A 238 -6.07 -22.51 -1.05
CA GLU A 238 -7.24 -23.02 -1.75
C GLU A 238 -8.51 -23.06 -0.87
N SER A 239 -8.37 -23.44 0.40
CA SER A 239 -9.49 -23.47 1.35
C SER A 239 -10.10 -22.09 1.60
N ARG A 240 -9.26 -21.05 1.72
CA ARG A 240 -9.70 -19.65 1.86
C ARG A 240 -10.28 -19.14 0.55
N TRP A 241 -9.65 -19.46 -0.58
CA TRP A 241 -10.16 -19.10 -1.90
C TRP A 241 -11.54 -19.69 -2.17
N ALA A 242 -11.75 -20.97 -1.85
CA ALA A 242 -13.05 -21.63 -1.92
C ALA A 242 -14.09 -20.92 -1.03
N SER A 243 -13.72 -20.55 0.20
CA SER A 243 -14.60 -19.80 1.09
C SER A 243 -15.00 -18.43 0.53
N GLN A 244 -14.08 -17.69 -0.10
CA GLN A 244 -14.40 -16.39 -0.71
C GLN A 244 -15.36 -16.53 -1.90
N ARG A 245 -15.33 -17.68 -2.58
CA ARG A 245 -16.21 -17.99 -3.72
C ARG A 245 -17.58 -18.53 -3.33
N ALA A 246 -17.75 -19.02 -2.10
CA ALA A 246 -18.99 -19.63 -1.63
C ALA A 246 -20.06 -18.65 -1.14
N GLY A 247 -19.81 -17.33 -1.20
CA GLY A 247 -20.76 -16.30 -0.78
C GLY A 247 -22.05 -16.25 -1.61
N GLY A 248 -23.00 -15.40 -1.19
CA GLY A 248 -24.22 -15.13 -1.95
C GLY A 248 -24.06 -14.12 -3.09
N THR A 249 -25.18 -13.66 -3.65
CA THR A 249 -25.20 -12.53 -4.60
C THR A 249 -24.85 -11.21 -3.93
N TRP A 250 -24.51 -10.22 -4.76
CA TRP A 250 -24.36 -8.85 -4.29
C TRP A 250 -25.68 -8.30 -3.75
N SER A 251 -26.80 -8.55 -4.45
CA SER A 251 -28.15 -8.13 -4.02
C SER A 251 -28.55 -8.69 -2.65
N ALA A 252 -28.11 -9.89 -2.28
CA ALA A 252 -28.32 -10.44 -0.94
C ALA A 252 -27.64 -9.60 0.16
N LEU A 253 -26.52 -8.94 -0.15
CA LEU A 253 -25.83 -8.02 0.75
C LEU A 253 -26.27 -6.56 0.58
N PHE A 254 -26.68 -6.16 -0.62
CA PHE A 254 -26.94 -4.77 -1.01
C PHE A 254 -28.04 -4.71 -2.07
N ASP A 255 -29.29 -4.63 -1.62
CA ASP A 255 -30.45 -4.58 -2.51
C ASP A 255 -30.89 -3.12 -2.76
N TYR A 256 -31.06 -2.75 -4.03
CA TYR A 256 -31.55 -1.43 -4.43
C TYR A 256 -33.03 -1.20 -4.05
N ASP A 257 -33.82 -2.26 -3.87
CA ASP A 257 -35.23 -2.15 -3.48
C ASP A 257 -35.45 -1.92 -1.98
N TRP A 258 -34.42 -2.12 -1.15
CA TRP A 258 -34.51 -1.77 0.27
C TRP A 258 -34.70 -0.26 0.46
N LEU A 259 -35.50 0.11 1.46
CA LEU A 259 -35.94 1.50 1.68
C LEU A 259 -34.79 2.52 1.72
N GLN A 260 -33.68 2.17 2.38
CA GLN A 260 -32.51 3.05 2.51
C GLN A 260 -31.76 3.29 1.19
N ASN A 261 -31.88 2.37 0.22
CA ASN A 261 -31.20 2.45 -1.07
C ASN A 261 -32.13 3.04 -2.14
N LYS A 262 -33.40 2.59 -2.15
CA LYS A 262 -34.47 3.11 -3.01
C LYS A 262 -34.70 4.61 -2.80
N TYR A 263 -34.58 5.06 -1.55
CA TYR A 263 -34.65 6.47 -1.18
C TYR A 263 -33.33 6.89 -0.51
N PRO A 264 -32.30 7.31 -1.27
CA PRO A 264 -30.99 7.64 -0.73
C PRO A 264 -31.00 8.70 0.38
N ILE A 265 -32.02 9.57 0.41
CA ILE A 265 -32.24 10.52 1.51
C ILE A 265 -32.53 9.80 2.84
N LEU A 266 -33.33 8.74 2.84
CA LEU A 266 -33.52 7.91 4.03
C LEU A 266 -32.23 7.16 4.39
N GLY A 267 -31.48 6.72 3.38
CA GLY A 267 -30.16 6.10 3.56
C GLY A 267 -29.16 7.00 4.28
N VAL A 268 -29.03 8.26 3.85
CA VAL A 268 -28.10 9.20 4.50
C VAL A 268 -28.54 9.56 5.92
N LEU A 269 -29.85 9.65 6.19
CA LEU A 269 -30.38 9.87 7.54
C LEU A 269 -30.11 8.67 8.46
N LEU A 270 -30.33 7.45 7.97
CA LEU A 270 -30.01 6.21 8.69
C LEU A 270 -28.51 6.12 8.98
N TRP A 271 -27.68 6.38 7.97
CA TRP A 271 -26.22 6.42 8.09
C TRP A 271 -25.78 7.42 9.17
N TYR A 272 -26.24 8.67 9.07
CA TYR A 272 -25.90 9.72 10.03
C TYR A 272 -26.33 9.33 11.45
N ALA A 273 -27.54 8.82 11.63
CA ALA A 273 -28.07 8.38 12.92
C ALA A 273 -27.25 7.21 13.50
N PHE A 274 -26.82 6.27 12.65
CA PHE A 274 -25.96 5.15 13.06
C PHE A 274 -24.59 5.64 13.52
N ILE A 275 -23.93 6.51 12.75
CA ILE A 275 -22.62 7.07 13.12
C ILE A 275 -22.73 7.89 14.43
N PHE A 276 -23.82 8.62 14.62
CA PHE A 276 -24.11 9.32 15.88
C PHE A 276 -24.27 8.34 17.06
N ALA A 277 -25.10 7.31 16.91
CA ALA A 277 -25.32 6.30 17.95
C ALA A 277 -24.01 5.57 18.32
N LEU A 278 -23.22 5.19 17.31
CA LEU A 278 -21.91 4.58 17.50
C LEU A 278 -20.96 5.51 18.28
N GLY A 279 -20.98 6.81 17.96
CA GLY A 279 -20.22 7.82 18.70
C GLY A 279 -20.63 7.96 20.16
N ILE A 280 -21.94 7.93 20.46
CA ILE A 280 -22.47 7.97 21.83
C ILE A 280 -22.00 6.74 22.62
N PHE A 281 -22.09 5.54 22.03
CA PHE A 281 -21.68 4.32 22.70
C PHE A 281 -20.17 4.24 22.92
N ALA A 282 -19.37 4.77 22.01
CA ALA A 282 -17.92 4.78 22.15
C ALA A 282 -17.39 5.93 23.04
N TYR A 283 -18.18 6.99 23.29
CA TYR A 283 -17.75 8.13 24.11
C TYR A 283 -17.22 7.74 25.50
N PRO A 284 -17.88 6.86 26.29
CA PRO A 284 -17.35 6.40 27.57
C PRO A 284 -15.97 5.74 27.49
N ILE A 285 -15.69 5.02 26.40
CA ILE A 285 -14.39 4.39 26.14
C ILE A 285 -13.35 5.45 25.77
N ALA A 286 -13.70 6.35 24.84
CA ALA A 286 -12.84 7.46 24.42
C ALA A 286 -12.47 8.36 25.61
N ARG A 287 -13.41 8.63 26.51
CA ARG A 287 -13.18 9.42 27.72
C ARG A 287 -12.12 8.82 28.65
N LEU A 288 -12.11 7.50 28.83
CA LEU A 288 -11.09 6.81 29.63
C LEU A 288 -9.72 6.83 28.93
N ALA A 289 -9.71 6.79 27.59
CA ALA A 289 -8.50 6.83 26.79
C ALA A 289 -7.84 8.22 26.73
N LEU A 290 -8.61 9.29 26.98
CA LEU A 290 -8.21 10.69 26.85
C LEU A 290 -8.21 11.43 28.20
N PRO A 291 -7.38 11.03 29.18
CA PRO A 291 -7.48 11.50 30.56
C PRO A 291 -7.24 13.00 30.74
N GLY A 292 -6.38 13.63 29.94
CA GLY A 292 -6.18 15.09 29.97
C GLY A 292 -7.21 15.90 29.18
N LEU A 293 -8.11 15.24 28.45
CA LEU A 293 -9.15 15.83 27.60
C LEU A 293 -10.55 15.22 27.88
N ARG A 294 -10.79 14.67 29.08
CA ARG A 294 -12.03 13.91 29.42
C ARG A 294 -13.31 14.64 29.01
N GLN A 295 -13.38 15.94 29.28
CA GLN A 295 -14.53 16.80 29.00
C GLN A 295 -14.77 17.06 27.49
N TYR A 296 -13.77 16.81 26.64
CA TYR A 296 -13.85 17.00 25.19
C TYR A 296 -13.87 15.69 24.41
N ALA A 297 -13.71 14.55 25.09
CA ALA A 297 -13.64 13.22 24.48
C ALA A 297 -14.89 12.83 23.66
N TYR A 298 -16.04 13.46 23.93
CA TYR A 298 -17.27 13.25 23.18
C TYR A 298 -17.10 13.49 21.67
N ALA A 299 -16.38 14.55 21.29
CA ALA A 299 -16.12 14.88 19.89
C ALA A 299 -15.31 13.79 19.16
N LEU A 300 -14.51 13.02 19.88
CA LEU A 300 -13.71 11.92 19.32
C LEU A 300 -14.41 10.56 19.41
N GLY A 301 -15.59 10.50 20.04
CA GLY A 301 -16.37 9.27 20.22
C GLY A 301 -16.71 8.59 18.89
N ARG A 302 -17.08 9.36 17.85
CA ARG A 302 -17.38 8.80 16.51
C ARG A 302 -16.17 8.10 15.89
N ILE A 303 -15.00 8.72 15.98
CA ILE A 303 -13.75 8.15 15.45
C ILE A 303 -13.41 6.86 16.22
N THR A 304 -13.47 6.90 17.56
CA THR A 304 -13.25 5.71 18.39
C THR A 304 -14.25 4.60 18.08
N GLY A 305 -15.52 4.93 17.89
CA GLY A 305 -16.57 3.97 17.59
C GLY A 305 -16.38 3.27 16.25
N ILE A 306 -16.04 4.01 15.19
CA ILE A 306 -15.73 3.44 13.87
C ILE A 306 -14.54 2.48 13.97
N VAL A 307 -13.46 2.90 14.64
CA VAL A 307 -12.26 2.06 14.81
C VAL A 307 -12.56 0.80 15.60
N LEU A 308 -13.31 0.89 16.71
CA LEU A 308 -13.67 -0.28 17.52
C LEU A 308 -14.56 -1.25 16.76
N LEU A 309 -15.59 -0.75 16.07
CA LEU A 309 -16.51 -1.58 15.29
C LEU A 309 -15.77 -2.32 14.17
N ALA A 310 -14.94 -1.60 13.40
CA ALA A 310 -14.15 -2.17 12.33
C ALA A 310 -13.10 -3.15 12.86
N TRP A 311 -12.38 -2.80 13.93
CA TRP A 311 -11.33 -3.64 14.48
C TRP A 311 -11.86 -4.96 15.03
N LEU A 312 -12.97 -4.93 15.79
CA LEU A 312 -13.60 -6.15 16.33
C LEU A 312 -14.07 -7.07 15.19
N SER A 313 -14.71 -6.49 14.16
CA SER A 313 -15.21 -7.24 13.01
C SER A 313 -14.08 -7.82 12.15
N TRP A 314 -13.05 -7.03 11.90
CA TRP A 314 -11.85 -7.41 11.14
C TRP A 314 -11.01 -8.46 11.85
N MET A 315 -10.80 -8.29 13.16
CA MET A 315 -10.05 -9.23 13.97
C MET A 315 -10.78 -10.58 14.03
N GLY A 316 -12.10 -10.57 14.24
CA GLY A 316 -12.92 -11.79 14.12
C GLY A 316 -12.74 -12.46 12.75
N GLY A 317 -12.87 -11.70 11.66
CA GLY A 317 -12.65 -12.15 10.29
C GLY A 317 -11.25 -12.71 9.99
N SER A 318 -10.23 -12.16 10.64
CA SER A 318 -8.84 -12.58 10.51
C SER A 318 -8.54 -13.86 11.29
N LEU A 319 -9.23 -14.06 12.42
CA LEU A 319 -9.13 -15.23 13.28
C LEU A 319 -10.03 -16.40 12.84
N GLY A 320 -10.78 -16.24 11.75
CA GLY A 320 -11.59 -17.29 11.11
C GLY A 320 -13.09 -17.22 11.38
N ALA A 321 -13.59 -16.22 12.11
CA ALA A 321 -15.03 -15.97 12.18
C ALA A 321 -15.53 -15.36 10.84
N PRO A 322 -16.76 -15.64 10.40
CA PRO A 322 -17.26 -15.08 9.15
C PRO A 322 -17.53 -13.57 9.28
N TYR A 323 -17.09 -12.76 8.31
CA TYR A 323 -17.31 -11.32 8.25
C TYR A 323 -18.68 -11.02 7.63
N THR A 324 -19.74 -11.07 8.44
CA THR A 324 -21.15 -10.95 8.01
C THR A 324 -21.85 -9.84 8.80
N ARG A 325 -23.07 -9.47 8.39
CA ARG A 325 -23.89 -8.52 9.16
C ARG A 325 -24.11 -8.94 10.60
N ILE A 326 -24.25 -10.25 10.85
CA ILE A 326 -24.48 -10.78 12.19
C ILE A 326 -23.23 -10.56 13.05
N SER A 327 -22.05 -10.94 12.58
CA SER A 327 -20.81 -10.76 13.34
C SER A 327 -20.47 -9.29 13.56
N ILE A 328 -20.73 -8.42 12.57
CA ILE A 328 -20.60 -6.97 12.73
C ILE A 328 -21.62 -6.43 13.75
N GLY A 329 -22.87 -6.94 13.74
CA GLY A 329 -23.89 -6.59 14.72
C GLY A 329 -23.52 -7.00 16.15
N VAL A 330 -22.87 -8.16 16.31
CA VAL A 330 -22.29 -8.59 17.60
C VAL A 330 -21.16 -7.64 18.02
N ALA A 331 -20.26 -7.25 17.12
CA ALA A 331 -19.23 -6.26 17.41
C ALA A 331 -19.82 -4.92 17.86
N PHE A 332 -20.87 -4.44 17.18
CA PHE A 332 -21.62 -3.24 17.60
C PHE A 332 -22.23 -3.40 18.99
N ALA A 333 -22.88 -4.54 19.27
CA ALA A 333 -23.45 -4.82 20.58
C ALA A 333 -22.38 -4.84 21.69
N LEU A 334 -21.20 -5.38 21.42
CA LEU A 334 -20.07 -5.35 22.36
C LEU A 334 -19.60 -3.92 22.67
N VAL A 335 -19.51 -3.06 21.65
CA VAL A 335 -19.19 -1.63 21.83
C VAL A 335 -20.29 -0.94 22.65
N ALA A 336 -21.57 -1.17 22.31
CA ALA A 336 -22.71 -0.60 23.01
C ALA A 336 -22.79 -1.05 24.48
N VAL A 337 -22.69 -2.35 24.76
CA VAL A 337 -22.73 -2.89 26.12
C VAL A 337 -21.55 -2.37 26.95
N THR A 338 -20.35 -2.31 26.38
CA THR A 338 -19.17 -1.77 27.07
C THR A 338 -19.36 -0.28 27.36
N GLY A 339 -19.80 0.49 26.37
CA GLY A 339 -20.08 1.92 26.49
C GLY A 339 -21.13 2.23 27.56
N VAL A 340 -22.29 1.60 27.47
CA VAL A 340 -23.40 1.77 28.41
C VAL A 340 -23.01 1.27 29.81
N GLY A 341 -22.29 0.15 29.91
CA GLY A 341 -21.78 -0.36 31.19
C GLY A 341 -20.83 0.62 31.89
N LEU A 342 -19.91 1.24 31.13
CA LEU A 342 -19.03 2.30 31.64
C LEU A 342 -19.82 3.56 32.03
N TRP A 343 -20.80 3.94 31.22
CA TRP A 343 -21.71 5.05 31.51
C TRP A 343 -22.44 4.85 32.84
N MET A 344 -23.06 3.68 33.03
CA MET A 344 -23.81 3.34 34.24
C MET A 344 -22.92 3.33 35.49
N ARG A 345 -21.70 2.77 35.40
CA ARG A 345 -20.74 2.73 36.52
C ARG A 345 -20.23 4.11 36.93
N ARG A 346 -20.20 5.08 36.02
CA ARG A 346 -19.65 6.43 36.25
C ARG A 346 -20.67 7.54 36.00
N LYS A 347 -21.96 7.27 36.25
CA LYS A 347 -23.08 8.19 35.95
C LYS A 347 -22.88 9.60 36.51
N SER A 348 -22.30 9.73 37.70
CA SER A 348 -22.00 11.03 38.33
C SER A 348 -20.96 11.84 37.54
N GLU A 349 -19.92 11.19 37.02
CA GLU A 349 -18.89 11.83 36.20
C GLU A 349 -19.48 12.34 34.87
N PHE A 350 -20.28 11.52 34.18
CA PHE A 350 -20.91 11.93 32.91
C PHE A 350 -21.95 13.03 33.09
N LYS A 351 -22.72 12.97 34.19
CA LYS A 351 -23.64 14.06 34.55
C LYS A 351 -22.86 15.36 34.77
N HIS A 352 -21.75 15.30 35.51
CA HIS A 352 -20.90 16.47 35.74
C HIS A 352 -20.30 17.03 34.44
N ASP A 353 -19.84 16.16 33.53
CA ASP A 353 -19.31 16.58 32.23
C ASP A 353 -20.37 17.29 31.38
N TRP A 354 -21.59 16.75 31.34
CA TRP A 354 -22.74 17.37 30.67
C TRP A 354 -23.10 18.72 31.30
N ASP A 355 -23.32 18.76 32.61
CA ASP A 355 -23.74 19.97 33.32
C ASP A 355 -22.69 21.09 33.16
N SER A 356 -21.40 20.73 33.16
CA SER A 356 -20.29 21.68 33.06
C SER A 356 -19.95 22.10 31.63
N ASN A 357 -20.27 21.28 30.61
CA ASN A 357 -19.79 21.47 29.24
C ASN A 357 -20.86 21.23 28.16
N ARG A 358 -22.16 21.24 28.47
CA ARG A 358 -23.25 21.03 27.48
C ARG A 358 -23.13 21.84 26.19
N GLN A 359 -22.59 23.06 26.27
CA GLN A 359 -22.35 23.90 25.10
C GLN A 359 -21.33 23.28 24.15
N PHE A 360 -20.30 22.61 24.67
CA PHE A 360 -19.33 21.90 23.85
C PHE A 360 -19.95 20.68 23.16
N PHE A 361 -20.79 19.90 23.84
CA PHE A 361 -21.49 18.77 23.22
C PHE A 361 -22.33 19.23 22.02
N VAL A 362 -23.16 20.25 22.21
CA VAL A 362 -23.96 20.83 21.12
C VAL A 362 -23.07 21.41 20.02
N MET A 363 -21.98 22.08 20.37
CA MET A 363 -21.05 22.64 19.39
C MET A 363 -20.36 21.54 18.56
N ALA A 364 -19.96 20.44 19.18
CA ALA A 364 -19.36 19.30 18.48
C ALA A 364 -20.34 18.73 17.44
N GLU A 365 -21.63 18.64 17.78
CA GLU A 365 -22.68 18.22 16.84
C GLU A 365 -22.90 19.23 15.72
N ILE A 366 -22.93 20.54 16.03
CA ILE A 366 -23.05 21.59 15.00
C ILE A 366 -21.86 21.56 14.05
N VAL A 367 -20.64 21.41 14.56
CA VAL A 367 -19.42 21.33 13.73
C VAL A 367 -19.49 20.10 12.84
N PHE A 368 -19.80 18.93 13.40
CA PHE A 368 -19.93 17.70 12.62
C PHE A 368 -21.00 17.84 11.53
N LEU A 369 -22.21 18.29 11.88
CA LEU A 369 -23.30 18.48 10.93
C LEU A 369 -22.97 19.51 9.84
N SER A 370 -22.36 20.64 10.20
CA SER A 370 -22.05 21.70 9.23
C SER A 370 -21.04 21.22 8.20
N PHE A 371 -19.95 20.59 8.62
CA PHE A 371 -18.93 20.08 7.70
C PHE A 371 -19.47 18.89 6.88
N PHE A 372 -20.28 18.02 7.49
CA PHE A 372 -20.97 16.95 6.78
C PHE A 372 -21.87 17.50 5.67
N LEU A 373 -22.68 18.53 5.95
CA LEU A 373 -23.56 19.14 4.96
C LEU A 373 -22.78 19.86 3.85
N ILE A 374 -21.66 20.53 4.18
CA ILE A 374 -20.83 21.20 3.18
C ILE A 374 -20.33 20.21 2.14
N ASP A 375 -19.69 19.11 2.56
CA ASP A 375 -19.17 18.13 1.61
C ASP A 375 -20.28 17.32 0.94
N LEU A 376 -21.37 17.02 1.65
CA LEU A 376 -22.54 16.37 1.04
C LEU A 376 -23.13 17.20 -0.11
N LEU A 377 -23.21 18.52 0.03
CA LEU A 377 -23.67 19.41 -1.06
C LEU A 377 -22.71 19.40 -2.25
N ILE A 378 -21.40 19.32 -2.00
CA ILE A 378 -20.40 19.13 -3.07
C ILE A 378 -20.63 17.78 -3.76
N ARG A 379 -20.90 16.71 -3.01
CA ARG A 379 -21.18 15.37 -3.56
C ARG A 379 -22.47 15.31 -4.36
N VAL A 380 -23.54 15.96 -3.93
CA VAL A 380 -24.78 16.07 -4.72
C VAL A 380 -24.51 16.80 -6.05
N GLY A 381 -23.61 17.79 -6.04
CA GLY A 381 -23.17 18.49 -7.24
C GLY A 381 -22.36 17.62 -8.21
N ASN A 382 -21.44 16.81 -7.69
CA ASN A 382 -20.58 15.90 -8.46
C ASN A 382 -20.55 14.49 -7.83
N PRO A 383 -21.57 13.66 -8.08
CA PRO A 383 -21.66 12.32 -7.48
C PRO A 383 -20.87 11.26 -8.26
N ASP A 384 -20.49 11.56 -9.50
CA ASP A 384 -19.96 10.62 -10.48
C ASP A 384 -18.66 9.94 -10.00
N MET A 385 -18.57 8.62 -10.12
CA MET A 385 -17.42 7.82 -9.67
C MET A 385 -16.23 7.80 -10.65
N TRP A 386 -16.40 8.34 -11.85
CA TRP A 386 -15.40 8.33 -12.90
C TRP A 386 -15.23 9.70 -13.55
N HIS A 387 -14.05 9.94 -14.16
CA HIS A 387 -13.81 11.08 -15.05
C HIS A 387 -12.62 10.77 -15.99
N PRO A 388 -12.70 11.03 -17.31
CA PRO A 388 -11.72 10.57 -18.29
C PRO A 388 -10.31 11.16 -18.12
N SER A 389 -10.19 12.40 -17.65
CA SER A 389 -8.89 13.10 -17.56
C SER A 389 -8.47 13.44 -16.13
N LYS A 390 -9.41 13.39 -15.19
CA LYS A 390 -9.25 13.81 -13.78
C LYS A 390 -10.00 12.85 -12.85
N GLY A 391 -10.07 11.59 -13.25
CA GLY A 391 -10.74 10.48 -12.55
C GLY A 391 -9.91 9.92 -11.41
N GLY A 392 -8.59 9.90 -11.59
CA GLY A 392 -7.65 9.39 -10.61
C GLY A 392 -7.82 7.90 -10.36
N GLU A 393 -7.59 7.51 -9.10
CA GLU A 393 -7.60 6.12 -8.67
C GLU A 393 -8.95 5.68 -8.09
N ARG A 394 -10.01 6.50 -8.23
CA ARG A 394 -11.38 6.20 -7.75
C ARG A 394 -11.86 4.79 -8.11
N PRO A 395 -11.64 4.26 -9.33
CA PRO A 395 -12.06 2.89 -9.63
C PRO A 395 -11.27 1.81 -8.89
N MET A 396 -9.97 2.01 -8.66
CA MET A 396 -9.17 1.08 -7.85
C MET A 396 -9.74 1.03 -6.44
N ASP A 397 -9.91 2.19 -5.82
CA ASP A 397 -10.41 2.29 -4.46
C ASP A 397 -11.81 1.67 -4.35
N PHE A 398 -12.68 1.89 -5.33
CA PHE A 398 -14.02 1.30 -5.35
C PHE A 398 -14.01 -0.22 -5.58
N SER A 399 -13.13 -0.73 -6.45
CA SER A 399 -12.91 -2.17 -6.65
C SER A 399 -12.49 -2.86 -5.34
N TYR A 400 -11.50 -2.29 -4.66
CA TYR A 400 -10.99 -2.83 -3.39
C TYR A 400 -12.00 -2.69 -2.26
N PHE A 401 -12.75 -1.59 -2.22
CA PHE A 401 -13.85 -1.40 -1.30
C PHE A 401 -14.92 -2.48 -1.48
N ASN A 402 -15.33 -2.76 -2.71
CA ASN A 402 -16.31 -3.81 -3.01
C ASN A 402 -15.79 -5.22 -2.65
N ALA A 403 -14.52 -5.51 -2.93
CA ALA A 403 -13.90 -6.78 -2.54
C ALA A 403 -13.85 -6.97 -1.02
N VAL A 404 -13.52 -5.92 -0.25
CA VAL A 404 -13.57 -5.94 1.22
C VAL A 404 -14.99 -6.18 1.73
N LEU A 405 -16.00 -5.55 1.13
CA LEU A 405 -17.40 -5.75 1.50
C LEU A 405 -17.88 -7.17 1.21
N LYS A 406 -17.45 -7.76 0.09
CA LYS A 406 -17.88 -9.11 -0.32
C LYS A 406 -17.09 -10.24 0.33
N SER A 407 -15.90 -9.96 0.84
CA SER A 407 -15.06 -10.96 1.51
C SER A 407 -15.75 -11.57 2.73
N GLU A 408 -15.57 -12.89 2.91
CA GLU A 408 -16.06 -13.67 4.06
C GLU A 408 -15.04 -13.74 5.21
N SER A 409 -13.75 -13.62 4.89
CA SER A 409 -12.64 -13.60 5.85
C SER A 409 -11.51 -12.68 5.38
N PHE A 410 -10.55 -12.40 6.27
CA PHE A 410 -9.38 -11.57 5.96
C PHE A 410 -8.08 -12.39 5.90
N PRO A 411 -7.13 -12.07 5.00
CA PRO A 411 -7.11 -10.92 4.09
C PRO A 411 -8.17 -11.04 2.98
N PRO A 412 -8.65 -9.91 2.45
CA PRO A 412 -9.65 -9.92 1.39
C PRO A 412 -9.01 -10.42 0.09
N TYR A 413 -9.79 -11.09 -0.75
CA TYR A 413 -9.31 -11.51 -2.07
C TYR A 413 -9.00 -10.28 -2.94
N ASP A 414 -8.08 -10.42 -3.89
CA ASP A 414 -7.74 -9.37 -4.84
C ASP A 414 -8.74 -9.39 -6.00
N PRO A 415 -9.58 -8.36 -6.19
CA PRO A 415 -10.49 -8.33 -7.33
C PRO A 415 -9.71 -8.21 -8.64
N TRP A 416 -8.49 -7.68 -8.64
CA TRP A 416 -7.68 -7.42 -9.83
C TRP A 416 -6.60 -8.48 -10.10
N PHE A 417 -6.63 -9.59 -9.38
CA PHE A 417 -5.74 -10.72 -9.62
C PHE A 417 -6.38 -12.01 -9.10
N ALA A 418 -7.05 -12.75 -9.99
CA ALA A 418 -7.73 -14.00 -9.62
C ALA A 418 -6.81 -14.98 -8.88
N GLY A 419 -7.28 -15.47 -7.73
CA GLY A 419 -6.53 -16.34 -6.79
C GLY A 419 -5.62 -15.59 -5.79
N GLY A 420 -5.46 -14.28 -5.95
CA GLY A 420 -4.67 -13.41 -5.07
C GLY A 420 -5.44 -12.87 -3.86
N TYR A 421 -4.73 -12.23 -2.95
CA TYR A 421 -5.29 -11.33 -1.94
C TYR A 421 -4.73 -9.91 -2.10
N ILE A 422 -5.46 -8.90 -1.61
CA ILE A 422 -5.05 -7.49 -1.70
C ILE A 422 -3.75 -7.29 -0.91
N ASN A 423 -2.62 -7.14 -1.61
CA ASN A 423 -1.33 -6.78 -1.01
C ASN A 423 -1.17 -5.26 -0.93
N TYR A 424 -2.12 -4.61 -0.25
CA TYR A 424 -2.22 -3.16 -0.11
C TYR A 424 -2.78 -2.82 1.27
N TYR A 425 -2.68 -1.56 1.70
CA TYR A 425 -3.18 -1.10 3.00
C TYR A 425 -4.72 -0.95 3.01
N TYR A 426 -5.42 -2.09 3.00
CA TYR A 426 -6.87 -2.17 2.81
C TYR A 426 -7.72 -1.82 4.05
N TYR A 427 -7.14 -1.61 5.23
CA TYR A 427 -7.92 -1.43 6.47
C TYR A 427 -8.73 -0.13 6.51
N GLY A 428 -8.32 0.88 5.73
CA GLY A 428 -9.17 2.05 5.47
C GLY A 428 -10.54 1.66 4.91
N PHE A 429 -10.56 0.75 3.93
CA PHE A 429 -11.81 0.23 3.36
C PHE A 429 -12.62 -0.56 4.38
N VAL A 430 -11.97 -1.20 5.36
CA VAL A 430 -12.66 -1.90 6.44
C VAL A 430 -13.32 -0.90 7.40
N LEU A 431 -12.66 0.21 7.72
CA LEU A 431 -13.22 1.31 8.53
C LEU A 431 -14.48 1.90 7.86
N ALA A 432 -14.41 2.16 6.56
CA ALA A 432 -15.53 2.68 5.77
C ALA A 432 -16.62 1.62 5.51
N GLY A 433 -16.22 0.38 5.26
CA GLY A 433 -17.09 -0.67 4.76
C GLY A 433 -17.87 -1.41 5.85
N THR A 434 -17.34 -1.48 7.08
CA THR A 434 -18.02 -2.20 8.17
C THR A 434 -19.42 -1.63 8.46
N PRO A 435 -19.60 -0.30 8.60
CA PRO A 435 -20.95 0.29 8.71
C PRO A 435 -21.82 0.06 7.48
N VAL A 436 -21.24 0.11 6.27
CA VAL A 436 -21.96 -0.10 5.00
C VAL A 436 -22.52 -1.51 4.90
N LYS A 437 -21.69 -2.52 5.17
CA LYS A 437 -22.10 -3.94 5.19
C LYS A 437 -23.19 -4.19 6.21
N LEU A 438 -23.07 -3.62 7.43
CA LEU A 438 -24.05 -3.76 8.51
C LEU A 438 -25.42 -3.17 8.12
N LEU A 439 -25.44 -1.94 7.61
CA LEU A 439 -26.67 -1.21 7.28
C LEU A 439 -27.28 -1.64 5.93
N GLY A 440 -26.50 -2.35 5.11
CA GLY A 440 -26.98 -2.77 3.80
C GLY A 440 -27.18 -1.65 2.82
N ILE A 441 -26.29 -0.65 2.85
CA ILE A 441 -26.35 0.46 1.92
C ILE A 441 -25.57 0.06 0.67
N VAL A 442 -26.16 0.26 -0.50
CA VAL A 442 -25.49 -0.01 -1.78
C VAL A 442 -24.17 0.76 -1.84
N PRO A 443 -23.02 0.13 -2.17
CA PRO A 443 -21.71 0.79 -2.11
C PRO A 443 -21.56 2.05 -2.96
N SER A 444 -22.16 2.11 -4.16
CA SER A 444 -22.12 3.31 -5.00
C SER A 444 -22.88 4.49 -4.38
N ILE A 445 -23.92 4.22 -3.58
CA ILE A 445 -24.62 5.24 -2.77
C ILE A 445 -23.78 5.58 -1.53
N ALA A 446 -23.27 4.56 -0.84
CA ALA A 446 -22.50 4.72 0.39
C ALA A 446 -21.21 5.53 0.19
N HIS A 447 -20.58 5.45 -0.99
CA HIS A 447 -19.42 6.29 -1.37
C HIS A 447 -19.67 7.77 -1.07
N ASN A 448 -20.85 8.27 -1.47
CA ASN A 448 -21.27 9.65 -1.25
C ASN A 448 -21.76 9.95 0.19
N PHE A 449 -21.84 8.95 1.07
CA PHE A 449 -22.07 9.12 2.52
C PHE A 449 -20.77 9.07 3.32
N ILE A 450 -19.80 8.28 2.85
CA ILE A 450 -18.48 8.11 3.45
C ILE A 450 -17.68 9.41 3.33
N LEU A 451 -17.59 9.99 2.13
CA LEU A 451 -16.79 11.21 1.90
C LEU A 451 -17.17 12.35 2.87
N PRO A 452 -18.46 12.73 3.03
CA PRO A 452 -18.83 13.79 3.97
C PRO A 452 -18.65 13.41 5.43
N THR A 453 -18.77 12.12 5.75
CA THR A 453 -18.51 11.63 7.12
C THR A 453 -17.05 11.79 7.47
N TRP A 454 -16.12 11.36 6.60
CA TRP A 454 -14.69 11.53 6.84
C TRP A 454 -14.29 13.00 6.88
N PHE A 455 -14.85 13.83 5.98
CA PHE A 455 -14.63 15.28 5.98
C PHE A 455 -15.01 15.90 7.34
N ALA A 456 -16.18 15.54 7.86
CA ALA A 456 -16.65 15.99 9.16
C ALA A 456 -15.83 15.43 10.34
N LEU A 457 -15.35 14.19 10.27
CA LEU A 457 -14.49 13.59 11.30
C LEU A 457 -13.11 14.27 11.35
N VAL A 458 -12.52 14.61 10.20
CA VAL A 458 -11.28 15.40 10.12
C VAL A 458 -11.49 16.78 10.75
N ALA A 459 -12.57 17.48 10.37
CA ALA A 459 -12.91 18.76 10.96
C ALA A 459 -13.08 18.67 12.48
N LEU A 460 -13.82 17.67 12.96
CA LEU A 460 -14.11 17.48 14.39
C LEU A 460 -12.87 17.07 15.20
N GLY A 461 -11.98 16.26 14.61
CA GLY A 461 -10.69 15.92 15.20
C GLY A 461 -9.81 17.17 15.39
N ALA A 462 -9.67 17.98 14.34
CA ALA A 462 -8.94 19.24 14.38
C ALA A 462 -9.58 20.25 15.35
N PHE A 463 -10.92 20.35 15.34
CA PHE A 463 -11.70 21.15 16.29
C PHE A 463 -11.34 20.81 17.73
N THR A 464 -11.28 19.52 18.05
CA THR A 464 -11.00 19.04 19.41
C THR A 464 -9.58 19.41 19.85
N VAL A 465 -8.58 19.25 18.99
CA VAL A 465 -7.20 19.67 19.27
C VAL A 465 -7.12 21.18 19.48
N GLY A 466 -7.68 21.98 18.58
CA GLY A 466 -7.66 23.45 18.67
C GLY A 466 -8.44 23.98 19.87
N TYR A 467 -9.66 23.49 20.10
CA TYR A 467 -10.52 23.92 21.22
C TYR A 467 -9.87 23.61 22.57
N SER A 468 -9.22 22.44 22.68
CA SER A 468 -8.55 22.02 23.89
C SER A 468 -7.18 22.65 24.10
N ALA A 469 -6.58 23.26 23.07
CA ALA A 469 -5.31 23.95 23.17
C ALA A 469 -5.38 25.18 24.10
N ILE A 470 -6.56 25.81 24.20
CA ILE A 470 -6.83 26.97 25.06
C ILE A 470 -7.38 26.51 26.42
N GLU A 471 -6.75 26.95 27.52
CA GLU A 471 -7.21 26.66 28.87
C GLU A 471 -8.46 27.48 29.25
N LYS A 472 -9.37 26.89 30.03
CA LYS A 472 -10.61 27.55 30.46
C LYS A 472 -10.34 28.83 31.28
N SER A 473 -9.33 28.79 32.14
CA SER A 473 -8.88 29.95 32.93
C SER A 473 -8.36 31.11 32.08
N GLN A 474 -7.63 30.80 31.00
CA GLN A 474 -7.16 31.80 30.02
C GLN A 474 -8.34 32.44 29.29
N ASN A 475 -9.32 31.62 28.87
CA ASN A 475 -10.55 32.08 28.24
C ASN A 475 -11.36 32.99 29.19
N GLU A 476 -11.56 32.57 30.44
CA GLU A 476 -12.30 33.35 31.45
C GLU A 476 -11.60 34.68 31.76
N SER A 477 -10.27 34.69 31.89
CA SER A 477 -9.48 35.91 32.11
C SER A 477 -9.60 36.88 30.93
N TYR A 478 -9.54 36.36 29.70
CA TYR A 478 -9.70 37.15 28.47
C TYR A 478 -11.11 37.74 28.34
N LEU A 479 -12.14 36.92 28.53
CA LEU A 479 -13.54 37.36 28.48
C LEU A 479 -13.82 38.43 29.55
N THR A 480 -13.24 38.30 30.75
CA THR A 480 -13.39 39.28 31.83
C THR A 480 -12.72 40.61 31.48
N ALA A 481 -11.49 40.59 30.97
CA ALA A 481 -10.76 41.79 30.55
C ALA A 481 -11.46 42.54 29.39
N LEU A 482 -12.08 41.81 28.46
CA LEU A 482 -12.76 42.40 27.30
C LEU A 482 -14.17 42.91 27.58
N ARG A 483 -14.92 42.26 28.48
CA ARG A 483 -16.21 42.80 28.96
C ARG A 483 -16.04 44.19 29.58
N TYR A 484 -14.86 44.45 30.15
CA TYR A 484 -14.52 45.74 30.73
C TYR A 484 -14.12 46.81 29.70
N THR A 485 -13.75 46.44 28.47
CA THR A 485 -13.07 47.36 27.52
C THR A 485 -13.75 47.53 26.16
N SER A 486 -14.44 46.54 25.59
CA SER A 486 -14.93 46.64 24.20
C SER A 486 -16.28 45.99 23.90
N GLY A 487 -16.94 45.35 24.87
CA GLY A 487 -18.31 44.81 24.73
C GLY A 487 -18.50 43.61 23.78
N GLN A 488 -17.56 43.34 22.86
CA GLN A 488 -17.58 42.18 21.95
C GLN A 488 -16.55 41.13 22.37
N ALA A 489 -16.93 40.24 23.29
CA ALA A 489 -16.08 39.13 23.72
C ALA A 489 -16.41 37.86 22.90
N ARG A 490 -15.42 37.32 22.18
CA ARG A 490 -15.56 36.02 21.48
C ARG A 490 -14.95 34.92 22.34
N ASN A 491 -15.62 33.76 22.41
CA ASN A 491 -15.10 32.59 23.12
C ASN A 491 -13.82 32.10 22.42
N LEU A 492 -12.67 32.21 23.10
CA LEU A 492 -11.37 31.94 22.52
C LEU A 492 -11.21 30.47 22.12
N GLN A 493 -11.69 29.56 22.96
CA GLN A 493 -11.67 28.12 22.69
C GLN A 493 -12.46 27.80 21.40
N LEU A 494 -13.63 28.42 21.24
CA LEU A 494 -14.46 28.24 20.05
C LEU A 494 -13.77 28.76 18.79
N VAL A 495 -13.20 29.97 18.84
CA VAL A 495 -12.48 30.54 17.70
C VAL A 495 -11.30 29.67 17.32
N THR A 496 -10.49 29.23 18.27
CA THR A 496 -9.35 28.35 18.02
C THR A 496 -9.75 26.99 17.46
N GLY A 497 -10.81 26.37 17.99
CA GLY A 497 -11.33 25.09 17.47
C GLY A 497 -11.87 25.22 16.05
N LEU A 498 -12.68 26.25 15.76
CA LEU A 498 -13.19 26.51 14.41
C LEU A 498 -12.05 26.84 13.44
N SER A 499 -11.07 27.65 13.87
CA SER A 499 -9.86 27.89 13.08
C SER A 499 -9.15 26.59 12.76
N ALA A 500 -8.94 25.68 13.73
CA ALA A 500 -8.30 24.38 13.45
C ALA A 500 -9.07 23.58 12.40
N SER A 501 -10.40 23.51 12.51
CA SER A 501 -11.25 22.80 11.53
C SER A 501 -11.13 23.41 10.13
N LEU A 502 -11.25 24.73 10.04
CA LEU A 502 -11.16 25.48 8.78
C LEU A 502 -9.79 25.32 8.12
N LEU A 503 -8.72 25.53 8.90
CA LEU A 503 -7.33 25.43 8.45
C LEU A 503 -6.97 24.02 8.00
N THR A 504 -7.53 22.99 8.64
CA THR A 504 -7.23 21.61 8.29
C THR A 504 -7.92 21.19 7.00
N VAL A 505 -9.23 21.40 6.85
CA VAL A 505 -10.01 20.72 5.79
C VAL A 505 -10.70 21.65 4.80
N LEU A 506 -10.90 22.94 5.13
CA LEU A 506 -11.57 23.89 4.24
C LEU A 506 -10.62 24.89 3.58
N LEU A 507 -9.40 25.04 4.07
CA LEU A 507 -8.43 25.96 3.51
C LEU A 507 -7.63 25.28 2.38
N GLY A 508 -7.45 25.98 1.25
CA GLY A 508 -6.46 25.59 0.25
C GLY A 508 -5.09 26.22 0.48
N ASN A 509 -4.18 26.02 -0.46
CA ASN A 509 -2.90 26.72 -0.51
C ASN A 509 -3.00 28.02 -1.34
N LEU A 510 -1.89 28.72 -1.56
CA LEU A 510 -1.87 29.93 -2.42
C LEU A 510 -1.84 29.60 -3.93
N GLY A 511 -2.02 28.33 -4.29
CA GLY A 511 -1.88 27.83 -5.66
C GLY A 511 -2.96 28.35 -6.61
N ALA A 512 -4.16 28.66 -6.14
CA ALA A 512 -5.20 29.29 -6.97
C ALA A 512 -4.77 30.69 -7.46
N ILE A 513 -4.13 31.47 -6.60
CA ILE A 513 -3.55 32.78 -6.98
C ILE A 513 -2.35 32.58 -7.90
N GLN A 514 -1.49 31.58 -7.62
CA GLN A 514 -0.38 31.24 -8.49
C GLN A 514 -0.86 30.84 -9.90
N LEU A 515 -1.95 30.08 -10.01
CA LEU A 515 -2.57 29.69 -11.27
C LEU A 515 -3.02 30.92 -12.07
N VAL A 516 -3.75 31.84 -11.43
CA VAL A 516 -4.19 33.09 -12.06
C VAL A 516 -3.00 33.94 -12.51
N PHE A 517 -1.98 34.08 -11.66
CA PHE A 517 -0.75 34.81 -12.00
C PHE A 517 -0.02 34.20 -13.20
N ASN A 518 0.11 32.87 -13.23
CA ASN A 518 0.71 32.14 -14.35
C ASN A 518 -0.15 32.27 -15.63
N ALA A 519 -1.47 32.28 -15.51
CA ALA A 519 -2.37 32.46 -16.64
C ALA A 519 -2.20 33.85 -17.29
N PHE A 520 -2.09 34.92 -16.48
CA PHE A 520 -1.77 36.25 -17.00
C PHE A 520 -0.43 36.29 -17.74
N GLN A 521 0.60 35.63 -17.19
CA GLN A 521 1.90 35.55 -17.87
C GLN A 521 1.80 34.86 -19.23
N ARG A 522 1.04 33.76 -19.33
CA ARG A 522 0.86 33.01 -20.58
C ARG A 522 0.13 33.83 -21.65
N VAL A 523 -0.78 34.72 -21.28
CA VAL A 523 -1.45 35.62 -22.25
C VAL A 523 -0.47 36.58 -22.92
N ALA A 524 0.57 37.02 -22.20
CA ALA A 524 1.56 37.96 -22.72
C ALA A 524 2.83 37.32 -23.27
N ALA A 525 3.19 36.12 -22.78
CA ALA A 525 4.44 35.47 -23.12
C ALA A 525 4.50 35.03 -24.61
N PRO A 526 5.68 35.10 -25.26
CA PRO A 526 5.87 34.59 -26.61
C PRO A 526 5.45 33.11 -26.71
N ALA A 527 4.60 32.78 -27.70
CA ALA A 527 4.03 31.44 -27.89
C ALA A 527 3.25 30.86 -26.69
N GLY A 528 2.86 31.70 -25.72
CA GLY A 528 2.12 31.26 -24.53
C GLY A 528 2.92 30.44 -23.53
N ILE A 529 4.25 30.36 -23.69
CA ILE A 529 5.15 29.57 -22.85
C ILE A 529 5.95 30.53 -21.96
N VAL A 530 5.89 30.32 -20.64
CA VAL A 530 6.71 31.05 -19.69
C VAL A 530 7.98 30.23 -19.42
N PRO A 531 9.17 30.68 -19.85
CA PRO A 531 10.42 29.95 -19.61
C PRO A 531 10.67 29.74 -18.11
N ALA A 532 11.22 28.57 -17.75
CA ALA A 532 11.52 28.25 -16.36
C ALA A 532 12.58 29.18 -15.76
N ASP A 533 13.55 29.62 -16.57
CA ASP A 533 14.65 30.53 -16.26
C ASP A 533 14.26 32.02 -16.31
N ALA A 534 13.00 32.35 -16.64
CA ALA A 534 12.53 33.73 -16.66
C ALA A 534 12.74 34.40 -15.29
N ASN A 535 13.43 35.54 -15.31
CA ASN A 535 13.77 36.25 -14.09
C ASN A 535 12.53 36.92 -13.47
N PHE A 536 12.67 37.36 -12.22
CA PHE A 536 11.58 37.97 -11.46
C PHE A 536 10.90 39.12 -12.22
N PHE A 537 11.68 40.07 -12.78
CA PHE A 537 11.12 41.23 -13.46
C PHE A 537 10.40 40.88 -14.76
N GLN A 538 10.90 39.91 -15.53
CA GLN A 538 10.24 39.41 -16.74
C GLN A 538 8.87 38.80 -16.43
N ARG A 539 8.81 37.94 -15.39
CA ARG A 539 7.57 37.30 -14.95
C ARG A 539 6.50 38.33 -14.53
N TRP A 540 6.91 39.36 -13.79
CA TRP A 540 6.01 40.45 -13.43
C TRP A 540 5.62 41.32 -14.64
N GLY A 541 6.56 41.61 -15.54
CA GLY A 541 6.29 42.34 -16.78
C GLY A 541 5.21 41.66 -17.63
N TRP A 542 5.34 40.36 -17.87
CA TRP A 542 4.32 39.59 -18.59
C TRP A 542 3.00 39.49 -17.83
N ALA A 543 3.01 39.36 -16.50
CA ALA A 543 1.78 39.36 -15.72
C ALA A 543 1.00 40.68 -15.89
N PHE A 544 1.68 41.83 -15.80
CA PHE A 544 1.03 43.14 -16.00
C PHE A 544 0.54 43.36 -17.44
N GLN A 545 1.35 42.96 -18.43
CA GLN A 545 0.92 42.98 -19.84
C GLN A 545 -0.28 42.05 -20.07
N GLY A 546 -0.31 40.88 -19.44
CA GLY A 546 -1.41 39.94 -19.49
C GLY A 546 -2.69 40.53 -18.89
N ILE A 547 -2.59 41.16 -17.71
CA ILE A 547 -3.70 41.88 -17.09
C ILE A 547 -4.23 42.97 -18.05
N TRP A 548 -3.34 43.75 -18.65
CA TRP A 548 -3.72 44.78 -19.63
C TRP A 548 -4.47 44.18 -20.83
N LYS A 549 -3.96 43.10 -21.43
CA LYS A 549 -4.61 42.41 -22.55
C LYS A 549 -5.97 41.82 -22.17
N VAL A 550 -6.08 41.19 -21.01
CA VAL A 550 -7.36 40.63 -20.54
C VAL A 550 -8.39 41.75 -20.29
N THR A 551 -7.97 42.89 -19.76
CA THR A 551 -8.88 43.98 -19.39
C THR A 551 -9.22 44.94 -20.52
N THR A 552 -8.31 45.17 -21.47
CA THR A 552 -8.51 46.13 -22.57
C THR A 552 -8.76 45.47 -23.91
N GLU A 553 -8.22 44.27 -24.14
CA GLU A 553 -8.34 43.53 -25.41
C GLU A 553 -9.28 42.31 -25.30
N ASN A 554 -9.97 42.12 -24.16
CA ASN A 554 -10.84 40.97 -23.87
C ASN A 554 -10.16 39.60 -24.09
N ALA A 555 -8.84 39.51 -23.89
CA ALA A 555 -8.13 38.24 -23.99
C ALA A 555 -8.66 37.22 -22.97
N ILE A 556 -8.84 35.97 -23.40
CA ILE A 556 -9.33 34.88 -22.54
C ILE A 556 -8.19 34.36 -21.66
N LEU A 557 -8.45 34.18 -20.37
CA LEU A 557 -7.49 33.52 -19.48
C LEU A 557 -7.41 32.02 -19.81
N PRO A 558 -6.21 31.46 -20.04
CA PRO A 558 -6.03 30.05 -20.39
C PRO A 558 -6.16 29.15 -19.15
N ILE A 559 -7.35 29.12 -18.53
CA ILE A 559 -7.70 28.26 -17.41
C ILE A 559 -8.97 27.49 -17.81
N GLY A 560 -8.83 26.18 -18.00
CA GLY A 560 -9.93 25.30 -18.37
C GLY A 560 -10.72 24.76 -17.19
N ARG A 561 -11.77 23.98 -17.47
CA ARG A 561 -12.49 23.25 -16.43
C ARG A 561 -11.60 22.20 -15.77
N GLY A 562 -11.78 22.07 -14.48
CA GLY A 562 -10.99 21.25 -13.59
C GLY A 562 -9.58 21.76 -13.28
N ASP A 563 -9.13 22.86 -13.89
CA ASP A 563 -7.78 23.40 -13.66
C ASP A 563 -7.69 24.10 -12.30
N TRP A 564 -8.83 24.60 -11.79
CA TRP A 564 -8.91 25.31 -10.51
C TRP A 564 -8.67 24.41 -9.32
N TYR A 565 -8.99 23.12 -9.42
CA TYR A 565 -8.63 22.15 -8.39
C TYR A 565 -7.34 21.40 -8.74
N TRP A 566 -7.07 21.10 -10.02
CA TRP A 566 -5.93 20.27 -10.42
C TRP A 566 -4.57 20.94 -10.21
N PHE A 567 -4.34 22.13 -10.74
CA PHE A 567 -3.00 22.75 -10.70
C PHE A 567 -2.56 23.22 -9.32
N PRO A 568 -3.44 23.74 -8.43
CA PRO A 568 -3.03 24.10 -7.08
C PRO A 568 -2.53 22.92 -6.23
N SER A 569 -2.83 21.66 -6.59
CA SER A 569 -2.25 20.48 -5.94
C SER A 569 -0.85 20.10 -6.45
N ARG A 570 -0.27 20.87 -7.38
CA ARG A 570 1.03 20.61 -8.03
C ARG A 570 1.85 21.90 -8.13
N VAL A 571 2.18 22.48 -6.97
CA VAL A 571 2.86 23.79 -6.91
C VAL A 571 4.37 23.71 -7.17
N ILE A 572 4.94 22.51 -7.06
CA ILE A 572 6.34 22.24 -7.42
C ILE A 572 6.39 22.06 -8.96
N PRO A 573 7.27 22.78 -9.67
CA PRO A 573 7.38 22.66 -11.12
C PRO A 573 7.67 21.22 -11.55
N PRO A 574 7.13 20.77 -12.69
CA PRO A 574 7.39 19.43 -13.19
C PRO A 574 8.88 19.23 -13.44
N GLY A 575 9.35 18.06 -13.06
CA GLY A 575 10.75 17.65 -13.13
C GLY A 575 10.88 16.15 -12.92
N PRO A 576 12.10 15.63 -12.72
CA PRO A 576 12.32 14.19 -12.55
C PRO A 576 11.57 13.58 -11.34
N GLY A 577 11.10 14.41 -10.40
CA GLY A 577 10.31 13.98 -9.25
C GLY A 577 8.80 13.92 -9.45
N ASN A 578 8.24 14.56 -10.49
CA ASN A 578 6.79 14.67 -10.76
C ASN A 578 5.92 14.88 -9.51
N GLU A 579 6.35 15.79 -8.63
CA GLU A 579 5.82 15.92 -7.28
C GLU A 579 4.33 16.33 -7.22
N ILE A 580 3.60 15.67 -6.33
CA ILE A 580 2.24 16.06 -5.95
C ILE A 580 2.26 16.71 -4.56
N THR A 581 1.65 17.89 -4.44
CA THR A 581 1.57 18.70 -3.21
C THR A 581 0.12 18.87 -2.76
N GLU A 582 -0.60 17.76 -2.67
CA GLU A 582 -1.98 17.74 -2.21
C GLU A 582 -2.14 18.24 -0.77
N PHE A 583 -3.37 18.65 -0.47
CA PHE A 583 -3.81 19.09 0.84
C PHE A 583 -5.26 18.64 1.02
N PRO A 584 -5.78 18.55 2.27
CA PRO A 584 -7.00 17.81 2.54
C PRO A 584 -8.20 18.20 1.68
N LEU A 585 -8.47 19.51 1.48
CA LEU A 585 -9.60 19.92 0.64
C LEU A 585 -9.50 19.39 -0.79
N PHE A 586 -8.31 19.38 -1.39
CA PHE A 586 -8.13 18.78 -2.72
C PHE A 586 -8.51 17.30 -2.70
N THR A 587 -7.98 16.52 -1.74
CA THR A 587 -8.27 15.09 -1.61
C THR A 587 -9.78 14.83 -1.54
N PHE A 588 -10.52 15.58 -0.70
CA PHE A 588 -11.98 15.43 -0.61
C PHE A 588 -12.72 15.86 -1.89
N LEU A 589 -12.29 16.94 -2.53
CA LEU A 589 -12.85 17.37 -3.82
C LEU A 589 -12.61 16.32 -4.92
N TYR A 590 -11.42 15.74 -4.94
CA TYR A 590 -11.02 14.70 -5.90
C TYR A 590 -11.79 13.39 -5.69
N SER A 591 -12.13 13.10 -4.43
CA SER A 591 -13.09 12.07 -4.01
C SER A 591 -12.65 10.63 -4.23
N ASP A 592 -11.34 10.41 -4.15
CA ASP A 592 -10.75 9.10 -4.01
C ASP A 592 -10.88 8.62 -2.55
N LEU A 593 -11.43 7.41 -2.36
CA LEU A 593 -11.45 6.76 -1.04
C LEU A 593 -10.07 6.15 -0.73
N HIS A 594 -9.02 6.91 -1.02
CA HIS A 594 -7.67 6.44 -0.94
C HIS A 594 -7.17 6.42 0.50
N ALA A 595 -6.12 5.66 0.76
CA ALA A 595 -5.56 5.49 2.09
C ALA A 595 -5.18 6.79 2.81
N HIS A 596 -4.63 7.75 2.08
CA HIS A 596 -4.19 9.02 2.65
C HIS A 596 -5.38 9.89 3.10
N MET A 597 -6.57 9.72 2.50
CA MET A 597 -7.83 10.31 2.95
C MET A 597 -8.37 9.58 4.18
N LEU A 598 -8.41 8.25 4.12
CA LEU A 598 -9.04 7.41 5.16
C LEU A 598 -8.28 7.44 6.50
N VAL A 599 -6.97 7.72 6.48
CA VAL A 599 -6.12 7.81 7.68
C VAL A 599 -6.22 9.16 8.41
N MET A 600 -6.67 10.25 7.78
CA MET A 600 -6.66 11.60 8.38
C MET A 600 -7.41 11.69 9.72
N PRO A 601 -8.59 11.07 9.92
CA PRO A 601 -9.25 11.06 11.22
C PRO A 601 -8.42 10.34 12.31
N LEU A 602 -7.70 9.27 11.94
CA LEU A 602 -6.84 8.52 12.85
C LEU A 602 -5.65 9.38 13.29
N ALA A 603 -5.00 10.06 12.35
CA ALA A 603 -3.90 10.98 12.60
C ALA A 603 -4.29 12.08 13.60
N LEU A 604 -5.44 12.73 13.40
CA LEU A 604 -5.93 13.78 14.30
C LEU A 604 -6.35 13.23 15.67
N PHE A 605 -6.91 12.01 15.73
CA PHE A 605 -7.16 11.33 17.01
C PHE A 605 -5.84 11.09 17.75
N ILE A 606 -4.79 10.63 17.08
CA ILE A 606 -3.48 10.37 17.70
C ILE A 606 -2.84 11.67 18.22
N ILE A 607 -2.94 12.77 17.47
CA ILE A 607 -2.50 14.10 17.94
C ILE A 607 -3.29 14.50 19.20
N ALA A 608 -4.61 14.37 19.18
CA ALA A 608 -5.45 14.67 20.34
C ALA A 608 -5.15 13.77 21.54
N TRP A 609 -4.89 12.48 21.30
CA TRP A 609 -4.51 11.50 22.31
C TRP A 609 -3.16 11.81 22.93
N ALA A 610 -2.15 12.15 22.13
CA ALA A 610 -0.83 12.54 22.61
C ALA A 610 -0.91 13.82 23.46
N LEU A 611 -1.71 14.80 23.04
CA LEU A 611 -2.01 15.99 23.84
C LEU A 611 -2.73 15.63 25.15
N ALA A 612 -3.73 14.75 25.10
CA ALA A 612 -4.46 14.29 26.28
C ALA A 612 -3.55 13.58 27.28
N PHE A 613 -2.63 12.76 26.80
CA PHE A 613 -1.67 12.08 27.64
C PHE A 613 -0.71 13.08 28.31
N ALA A 614 -0.16 14.02 27.52
CA ALA A 614 0.72 15.08 28.03
C ALA A 614 0.04 15.96 29.10
N ARG A 615 -1.22 16.34 28.86
CA ARG A 615 -2.03 17.10 29.84
C ARG A 615 -2.42 16.28 31.06
N GLY A 616 -2.55 14.96 30.92
CA GLY A 616 -2.80 14.05 32.03
C GLY A 616 -1.61 13.92 33.00
N ARG A 617 -0.41 14.41 32.62
CA ARG A 617 0.80 14.47 33.47
C ARG A 617 1.13 13.15 34.17
N ALA A 618 0.84 12.01 33.53
CA ALA A 618 1.02 10.67 34.10
C ALA A 618 0.29 10.43 35.45
N GLN A 619 -0.65 11.30 35.84
CA GLN A 619 -1.47 11.19 37.05
C GLN A 619 -2.77 10.42 36.74
N LEU A 620 -2.62 9.20 36.22
CA LEU A 620 -3.72 8.39 35.73
C LEU A 620 -4.08 7.28 36.72
N THR A 621 -5.37 6.95 36.82
CA THR A 621 -5.81 5.74 37.51
C THR A 621 -5.38 4.49 36.73
N ARG A 622 -5.36 3.32 37.38
CA ARG A 622 -5.00 2.05 36.69
C ARG A 622 -5.86 1.78 35.45
N GLY A 623 -7.17 2.04 35.54
CA GLY A 623 -8.08 1.85 34.40
C GLY A 623 -7.79 2.81 33.25
N GLU A 624 -7.37 4.03 33.54
CA GLU A 624 -7.01 5.03 32.52
C GLU A 624 -5.66 4.74 31.88
N TRP A 625 -4.69 4.22 32.64
CA TRP A 625 -3.44 3.71 32.07
C TRP A 625 -3.71 2.63 31.03
N ILE A 626 -4.53 1.63 31.39
CA ILE A 626 -4.90 0.53 30.49
C ILE A 626 -5.68 1.05 29.29
N ALA A 627 -6.71 1.87 29.50
CA ALA A 627 -7.54 2.40 28.41
C ALA A 627 -6.77 3.34 27.48
N SER A 628 -5.95 4.24 28.03
CA SER A 628 -5.18 5.21 27.25
C SER A 628 -4.10 4.54 26.41
N LEU A 629 -3.30 3.62 26.98
CA LEU A 629 -2.32 2.87 26.21
C LEU A 629 -2.96 1.86 25.26
N GLY A 630 -4.04 1.19 25.66
CA GLY A 630 -4.76 0.23 24.82
C GLY A 630 -5.41 0.88 23.59
N VAL A 631 -6.18 1.96 23.78
CA VAL A 631 -6.79 2.70 22.66
C VAL A 631 -5.73 3.46 21.86
N GLY A 632 -4.71 4.02 22.52
CA GLY A 632 -3.57 4.62 21.83
C GLY A 632 -2.87 3.60 20.91
N ALA A 633 -2.59 2.41 21.41
CA ALA A 633 -1.99 1.32 20.65
C ALA A 633 -2.89 0.84 19.51
N LEU A 634 -4.20 0.77 19.73
CA LEU A 634 -5.18 0.44 18.69
C LEU A 634 -5.10 1.43 17.53
N PHE A 635 -5.08 2.73 17.81
CA PHE A 635 -4.98 3.76 16.77
C PHE A 635 -3.62 3.79 16.07
N ILE A 636 -2.52 3.66 16.82
CA ILE A 636 -1.16 3.62 16.28
C ILE A 636 -0.99 2.39 15.38
N GLY A 637 -1.46 1.22 15.83
CA GLY A 637 -1.45 -0.01 15.06
C GLY A 637 -2.26 0.10 13.77
N ALA A 638 -3.41 0.80 13.81
CA ALA A 638 -4.29 1.01 12.66
C ALA A 638 -3.63 1.82 11.52
N LEU A 639 -2.59 2.60 11.79
CA LEU A 639 -1.87 3.35 10.77
C LEU A 639 -1.21 2.42 9.75
N LYS A 640 -0.58 1.32 10.20
CA LYS A 640 0.12 0.40 9.29
C LYS A 640 -0.77 -0.17 8.19
N PRO A 641 -1.93 -0.78 8.49
CA PRO A 641 -2.80 -1.33 7.47
C PRO A 641 -3.73 -0.31 6.80
N THR A 642 -3.75 0.96 7.24
CA THR A 642 -4.53 2.04 6.60
C THR A 642 -3.67 2.87 5.65
N ASN A 643 -2.50 3.32 6.11
CA ASN A 643 -1.48 3.99 5.32
C ASN A 643 -0.12 3.86 6.03
N THR A 644 0.71 2.91 5.60
CA THR A 644 1.97 2.54 6.28
C THR A 644 2.91 3.72 6.55
N TRP A 645 2.90 4.75 5.69
CA TRP A 645 3.77 5.92 5.82
C TRP A 645 3.48 6.75 7.08
N ASP A 646 2.24 6.74 7.56
CA ASP A 646 1.80 7.47 8.75
C ASP A 646 2.32 6.85 10.05
N LEU A 647 2.59 5.53 10.06
CA LEU A 647 3.07 4.84 11.24
C LEU A 647 4.34 5.49 11.78
N TYR A 648 5.34 5.73 10.94
CA TYR A 648 6.65 6.22 11.38
C TYR A 648 6.56 7.59 12.06
N THR A 649 5.82 8.52 11.45
CA THR A 649 5.68 9.88 11.97
C THR A 649 4.85 9.92 13.24
N TYR A 650 3.64 9.34 13.22
CA TYR A 650 2.71 9.48 14.34
C TYR A 650 3.06 8.56 15.52
N TYR A 651 3.68 7.40 15.29
CA TYR A 651 4.26 6.60 16.37
C TYR A 651 5.36 7.36 17.09
N LEU A 652 6.33 7.94 16.37
CA LEU A 652 7.42 8.68 17.01
C LEU A 652 6.89 9.89 17.80
N LEU A 653 5.93 10.63 17.24
CA LEU A 653 5.26 11.72 17.93
C LEU A 653 4.59 11.26 19.23
N ALA A 654 3.81 10.18 19.16
CA ALA A 654 3.13 9.58 20.31
C ALA A 654 4.12 9.05 21.36
N ALA A 655 5.14 8.32 20.93
CA ALA A 655 6.19 7.76 21.78
C ALA A 655 6.97 8.85 22.53
N ILE A 656 7.33 9.94 21.84
CA ILE A 656 8.01 11.09 22.46
C ILE A 656 7.09 11.78 23.47
N ALA A 657 5.81 11.97 23.14
CA ALA A 657 4.85 12.57 24.06
C ALA A 657 4.67 11.71 25.34
N VAL A 658 4.54 10.39 25.19
CA VAL A 658 4.44 9.45 26.33
C VAL A 658 5.72 9.47 27.16
N ALA A 659 6.88 9.28 26.53
CA ALA A 659 8.17 9.24 27.21
C ALA A 659 8.44 10.55 27.95
N TYR A 660 8.24 11.71 27.31
CA TYR A 660 8.36 13.03 27.92
C TYR A 660 7.49 13.15 29.18
N THR A 661 6.22 12.79 29.07
CA THR A 661 5.24 12.94 30.15
C THR A 661 5.59 12.05 31.34
N VAL A 662 5.92 10.79 31.10
CA VAL A 662 6.29 9.83 32.15
C VAL A 662 7.59 10.25 32.83
N ILE A 663 8.63 10.59 32.05
CA ILE A 663 9.94 10.99 32.58
C ILE A 663 9.80 12.24 33.47
N ARG A 664 8.98 13.19 33.05
CA ARG A 664 8.83 14.48 33.73
C ARG A 664 7.97 14.39 34.99
N TYR A 665 6.82 13.71 34.92
CA TYR A 665 5.77 13.84 35.92
C TYR A 665 5.49 12.59 36.75
N PHE A 666 5.91 11.39 36.31
CA PHE A 666 5.59 10.17 37.04
C PHE A 666 6.33 10.10 38.39
N GLU A 667 5.61 9.81 39.47
CA GLU A 667 6.20 9.59 40.79
C GLU A 667 6.72 8.15 40.93
N TRP A 668 8.04 7.98 40.85
CA TRP A 668 8.67 6.67 41.09
C TRP A 668 8.68 6.33 42.58
N LYS A 669 7.83 5.37 42.98
CA LYS A 669 7.74 4.83 44.35
C LYS A 669 8.41 3.45 44.50
N GLY A 670 9.34 3.11 43.60
CA GLY A 670 9.70 1.72 43.29
C GLY A 670 10.16 0.84 44.45
N ASN A 671 9.80 -0.46 44.36
CA ASN A 671 10.27 -1.57 45.20
C ASN A 671 11.59 -2.20 44.67
N VAL A 672 12.21 -1.60 43.65
CA VAL A 672 13.39 -2.12 42.93
C VAL A 672 14.55 -1.15 43.14
N ASN A 673 15.78 -1.66 43.32
CA ASN A 673 17.01 -0.93 43.68
C ASN A 673 17.56 0.01 42.57
N LEU A 674 16.69 0.72 41.84
CA LEU A 674 17.05 1.69 40.80
C LEU A 674 16.90 3.13 41.30
N SER A 675 17.77 4.03 40.83
CA SER A 675 17.61 5.46 41.12
C SER A 675 16.29 5.99 40.54
N PRO A 676 15.59 6.93 41.21
CA PRO A 676 14.31 7.46 40.73
C PRO A 676 14.38 8.10 39.34
N ARG A 677 15.55 8.57 38.90
CA ARG A 677 15.75 9.09 37.55
C ARG A 677 15.78 7.97 36.52
N LEU A 678 16.55 6.91 36.77
CA LEU A 678 16.63 5.76 35.87
C LEU A 678 15.30 5.00 35.81
N GLY A 679 14.59 4.85 36.93
CA GLY A 679 13.27 4.21 36.95
C GLY A 679 12.24 4.93 36.08
N ARG A 680 12.20 6.28 36.12
CA ARG A 680 11.31 7.08 35.26
C ARG A 680 11.68 7.00 33.78
N ILE A 681 12.98 7.01 33.45
CA ILE A 681 13.46 6.84 32.08
C ILE A 681 13.09 5.46 31.55
N GLY A 682 13.38 4.40 32.32
CA GLY A 682 13.02 3.03 31.96
C GLY A 682 11.52 2.85 31.77
N LEU A 683 10.68 3.41 32.66
CA LEU A 683 9.23 3.35 32.51
C LEU A 683 8.73 4.17 31.31
N GLY A 684 9.30 5.34 31.05
CA GLY A 684 8.92 6.18 29.91
C GLY A 684 9.22 5.51 28.57
N LEU A 685 10.45 5.00 28.42
CA LEU A 685 10.86 4.23 27.24
C LEU A 685 10.09 2.91 27.12
N GLY A 686 9.88 2.21 28.24
CA GLY A 686 9.08 0.98 28.28
C GLY A 686 7.61 1.22 27.91
N SER A 687 7.01 2.34 28.30
CA SER A 687 5.64 2.70 27.92
C SER A 687 5.54 3.03 26.43
N ALA A 688 6.54 3.72 25.87
CA ALA A 688 6.63 3.98 24.44
C ALA A 688 6.80 2.69 23.62
N ALA A 689 7.67 1.77 24.08
CA ALA A 689 7.85 0.47 23.45
C ALA A 689 6.58 -0.39 23.56
N LEU A 690 5.92 -0.39 24.73
CA LEU A 690 4.66 -1.10 24.94
C LEU A 690 3.56 -0.60 23.98
N LEU A 691 3.49 0.70 23.72
CA LEU A 691 2.57 1.28 22.74
C LEU A 691 2.75 0.66 21.34
N TYR A 692 4.00 0.53 20.89
CA TYR A 692 4.31 -0.12 19.61
C TYR A 692 3.98 -1.61 19.62
N ILE A 693 4.42 -2.33 20.66
CA ILE A 693 4.21 -3.78 20.77
C ILE A 693 2.73 -4.11 20.75
N LEU A 694 1.91 -3.41 21.55
CA LEU A 694 0.46 -3.61 21.56
C LEU A 694 -0.17 -3.26 20.19
N GLY A 695 0.25 -2.16 19.56
CA GLY A 695 -0.24 -1.79 18.25
C GLY A 695 0.09 -2.82 17.17
N ALA A 696 1.31 -3.35 17.19
CA ALA A 696 1.74 -4.42 16.30
C ALA A 696 0.95 -5.72 16.54
N LEU A 697 0.70 -6.08 17.81
CA LEU A 697 -0.09 -7.26 18.17
C LEU A 697 -1.56 -7.13 17.73
N PHE A 698 -2.19 -5.97 17.91
CA PHE A 698 -3.57 -5.73 17.50
C PHE A 698 -3.80 -5.79 15.99
N TYR A 699 -2.73 -5.69 15.18
CA TYR A 699 -2.78 -5.78 13.72
C TYR A 699 -1.81 -6.83 13.17
N LEU A 700 -1.45 -7.82 14.01
CA LEU A 700 -0.56 -8.91 13.63
C LEU A 700 -1.06 -9.68 12.40
N PRO A 701 -2.37 -10.01 12.27
CA PRO A 701 -2.86 -10.69 11.08
C PRO A 701 -2.53 -9.94 9.78
N PHE A 702 -2.68 -8.61 9.73
CA PHE A 702 -2.29 -7.84 8.55
C PHE A 702 -0.80 -7.99 8.25
N THR A 703 0.07 -7.88 9.26
CA THR A 703 1.52 -7.98 9.07
C THR A 703 1.95 -9.38 8.58
N GLN A 704 1.25 -10.44 9.02
CA GLN A 704 1.49 -11.80 8.54
C GLN A 704 1.23 -11.93 7.04
N TRP A 705 0.17 -11.31 6.52
CA TRP A 705 -0.19 -11.40 5.10
C TRP A 705 0.47 -10.34 4.21
N PHE A 706 0.85 -9.18 4.74
CA PHE A 706 1.41 -8.09 3.94
C PHE A 706 2.84 -8.38 3.46
N GLY A 707 3.05 -8.45 2.14
CA GLY A 707 4.37 -8.58 1.51
C GLY A 707 4.94 -7.21 1.15
N GLN A 708 6.08 -6.84 1.73
CA GLN A 708 6.65 -5.51 1.52
C GLN A 708 7.57 -5.49 0.29
N ALA A 709 7.12 -4.84 -0.79
CA ALA A 709 7.87 -4.75 -2.04
C ALA A 709 9.06 -3.76 -1.98
N TYR A 710 8.94 -2.70 -1.17
CA TYR A 710 9.93 -1.62 -1.08
C TYR A 710 10.47 -1.50 0.35
N ASN A 711 11.76 -1.77 0.53
CA ASN A 711 12.40 -1.86 1.86
C ASN A 711 13.59 -0.90 2.05
N SER A 712 13.91 -0.07 1.05
CA SER A 712 15.08 0.82 1.12
C SER A 712 14.75 2.24 0.69
N VAL A 713 15.46 3.18 1.32
CA VAL A 713 15.44 4.60 1.00
C VAL A 713 16.74 4.97 0.29
N SER A 714 16.66 5.88 -0.67
CA SER A 714 17.80 6.48 -1.35
C SER A 714 17.89 7.97 -1.08
N PHE A 715 19.09 8.52 -1.24
CA PHE A 715 19.28 9.95 -1.24
C PHE A 715 18.75 10.54 -2.55
N TRP A 716 17.85 11.52 -2.48
CA TRP A 716 17.37 12.24 -3.65
C TRP A 716 18.47 13.17 -4.17
N GLY A 717 18.92 12.98 -5.41
CA GLY A 717 20.01 13.77 -6.01
C GLY A 717 19.58 14.80 -7.06
N ALA A 718 18.27 14.95 -7.32
CA ALA A 718 17.76 15.80 -8.39
C ALA A 718 17.26 17.17 -7.87
N SER A 719 16.36 17.83 -8.62
CA SER A 719 15.84 19.16 -8.27
C SER A 719 15.20 19.19 -6.88
N ARG A 720 15.46 20.28 -6.14
CA ARG A 720 14.90 20.57 -4.82
C ARG A 720 13.70 21.51 -4.92
N THR A 721 12.90 21.58 -3.87
CA THR A 721 11.72 22.46 -3.82
C THR A 721 12.13 23.94 -3.86
N PRO A 722 11.61 24.75 -4.80
CA PRO A 722 11.88 26.19 -4.81
C PRO A 722 11.20 26.93 -3.65
N PHE A 723 11.77 28.06 -3.23
CA PHE A 723 11.15 28.94 -2.22
C PHE A 723 9.73 29.38 -2.57
N SER A 724 9.46 29.67 -3.86
CA SER A 724 8.13 30.09 -4.32
C SER A 724 7.08 28.99 -4.12
N SER A 725 7.40 27.75 -4.49
CA SER A 725 6.52 26.59 -4.29
C SER A 725 6.30 26.30 -2.80
N TYR A 726 7.37 26.37 -2.01
CA TYR A 726 7.29 26.18 -0.55
C TYR A 726 6.40 27.25 0.11
N PHE A 727 6.56 28.52 -0.26
CA PHE A 727 5.72 29.60 0.24
C PHE A 727 4.27 29.48 -0.27
N THR A 728 4.07 29.01 -1.50
CA THR A 728 2.73 28.78 -2.05
C THR A 728 2.00 27.72 -1.22
N GLN A 729 2.68 26.63 -0.86
CA GLN A 729 2.10 25.55 -0.06
C GLN A 729 1.90 25.95 1.41
N TRP A 730 2.89 26.57 2.04
CA TRP A 730 2.97 26.70 3.50
C TRP A 730 2.86 28.14 4.04
N GLY A 731 2.91 29.14 3.17
CA GLY A 731 3.12 30.54 3.54
C GLY A 731 2.15 31.08 4.58
N PHE A 732 0.88 30.68 4.51
CA PHE A 732 -0.12 31.10 5.48
C PHE A 732 0.10 30.51 6.89
N PHE A 733 0.38 29.21 7.00
CA PHE A 733 0.68 28.58 8.29
C PHE A 733 1.95 29.17 8.91
N LEU A 734 3.00 29.30 8.10
CA LEU A 734 4.28 29.85 8.54
C LEU A 734 4.16 31.30 9.00
N PHE A 735 3.31 32.11 8.34
CA PHE A 735 3.05 33.49 8.75
C PHE A 735 2.44 33.58 10.15
N ILE A 736 1.45 32.73 10.45
CA ILE A 736 0.81 32.70 11.78
C ILE A 736 1.78 32.17 12.84
N ILE A 737 2.45 31.05 12.56
CA ILE A 737 3.38 30.40 13.48
C ILE A 737 4.56 31.34 13.77
N ALA A 738 5.19 31.94 12.76
CA ALA A 738 6.31 32.85 12.96
C ALA A 738 5.93 34.05 13.84
N ALA A 739 4.75 34.64 13.64
CA ALA A 739 4.27 35.73 14.49
C ALA A 739 4.08 35.30 15.95
N TRP A 740 3.62 34.06 16.17
CA TRP A 740 3.52 33.50 17.50
C TRP A 740 4.90 33.24 18.13
N LEU A 741 5.85 32.66 17.40
CA LEU A 741 7.23 32.48 17.88
C LEU A 741 7.89 33.81 18.24
N ILE A 742 7.70 34.86 17.42
CA ILE A 742 8.16 36.24 17.70
C ILE A 742 7.55 36.74 19.00
N TRP A 743 6.23 36.59 19.17
CA TRP A 743 5.53 37.06 20.34
C TRP A 743 5.96 36.35 21.62
N GLU A 744 6.04 35.02 21.61
CA GLU A 744 6.51 34.22 22.74
C GLU A 744 7.94 34.58 23.13
N THR A 745 8.80 34.82 22.14
CA THR A 745 10.19 35.21 22.38
C THR A 745 10.27 36.60 22.99
N ARG A 746 9.48 37.56 22.49
CA ARG A 746 9.39 38.90 23.09
C ARG A 746 8.95 38.82 24.56
N GLU A 747 7.90 38.06 24.86
CA GLU A 747 7.40 37.92 26.24
C GLU A 747 8.43 37.22 27.13
N TRP A 748 9.10 36.19 26.63
CA TRP A 748 10.16 35.52 27.37
C TRP A 748 11.35 36.45 27.65
N MET A 749 11.80 37.22 26.66
CA MET A 749 12.87 38.22 26.83
C MET A 749 12.45 39.37 27.76
N ALA A 750 11.20 39.81 27.71
CA ALA A 750 10.69 40.87 28.59
C ALA A 750 10.62 40.42 30.06
N ALA A 751 10.31 39.15 30.31
CA ALA A 751 10.23 38.57 31.64
C ALA A 751 11.59 38.08 32.19
N THR A 752 12.59 37.87 31.33
CA THR A 752 13.89 37.27 31.71
C THR A 752 14.98 38.34 31.83
N PRO A 753 15.50 38.63 33.03
CA PRO A 753 16.59 39.60 33.18
C PRO A 753 17.88 39.08 32.55
N VAL A 754 18.73 40.00 32.06
CA VAL A 754 20.03 39.67 31.42
C VAL A 754 20.93 38.81 32.34
N SER A 755 20.78 38.93 33.65
CA SER A 755 21.51 38.12 34.64
C SER A 755 21.25 36.61 34.52
N TYR A 756 20.14 36.19 33.91
CA TYR A 756 19.85 34.77 33.66
C TYR A 756 20.79 34.14 32.63
N LEU A 757 21.40 34.93 31.74
CA LEU A 757 22.40 34.43 30.78
C LEU A 757 23.62 33.81 31.47
N LYS A 758 23.95 34.24 32.69
CA LYS A 758 25.02 33.61 33.49
C LYS A 758 24.75 32.14 33.79
N ARG A 759 23.47 31.71 33.84
CA ARG A 759 23.10 30.29 34.03
C ARG A 759 23.36 29.42 32.80
N LEU A 760 23.58 30.03 31.63
CA LEU A 760 23.98 29.33 30.41
C LEU A 760 25.48 29.05 30.35
N GLN A 761 26.28 29.65 31.24
CA GLN A 761 27.74 29.51 31.25
C GLN A 761 28.21 28.03 31.30
N PRO A 762 27.60 27.14 32.11
CA PRO A 762 27.97 25.70 32.11
C PRO A 762 27.63 24.97 30.81
N TYR A 763 26.75 25.54 29.98
CA TYR A 763 26.25 24.94 28.73
C TYR A 763 26.88 25.56 27.48
N ILE A 764 27.85 26.49 27.61
CA ILE A 764 28.48 27.20 26.48
C ILE A 764 29.00 26.21 25.43
N VAL A 765 29.73 25.16 25.84
CA VAL A 765 30.26 24.15 24.91
C VAL A 765 29.15 23.45 24.13
N ILE A 766 28.03 23.11 24.78
CA ILE A 766 26.88 22.50 24.11
C ILE A 766 26.22 23.47 23.13
N ILE A 767 26.13 24.76 23.49
CA ILE A 767 25.61 25.81 22.64
C ILE A 767 26.52 26.02 21.41
N GLU A 768 27.84 26.05 21.59
CA GLU A 768 28.83 26.14 20.50
C GLU A 768 28.72 24.94 19.56
N ILE A 769 28.61 23.72 20.10
CA ILE A 769 28.39 22.51 19.29
C ILE A 769 27.07 22.61 18.52
N ALA A 770 25.99 23.07 19.15
CA ALA A 770 24.70 23.24 18.49
C ALA A 770 24.75 24.30 17.36
N ILE A 771 25.46 25.41 17.58
CA ILE A 771 25.69 26.45 16.57
C ILE A 771 26.55 25.90 15.42
N ALA A 772 27.63 25.17 15.73
CA ALA A 772 28.48 24.55 14.73
C ALA A 772 27.70 23.52 13.88
N ALA A 773 26.85 22.70 14.50
CA ALA A 773 25.96 21.79 13.81
C ALA A 773 24.95 22.52 12.91
N LEU A 774 24.38 23.64 13.39
CA LEU A 774 23.48 24.48 12.60
C LEU A 774 24.18 25.08 11.37
N ILE A 775 25.41 25.58 11.54
CA ILE A 775 26.24 26.09 10.44
C ILE A 775 26.56 24.97 9.45
N ALA A 776 26.94 23.78 9.93
CA ALA A 776 27.21 22.63 9.08
C ALA A 776 25.97 22.23 8.26
N LEU A 777 24.77 22.27 8.84
CA LEU A 777 23.52 22.03 8.13
C LEU A 777 23.22 23.12 7.08
N PHE A 778 23.51 24.39 7.35
CA PHE A 778 23.37 25.44 6.33
C PHE A 778 24.37 25.28 5.18
N VAL A 779 25.61 24.92 5.47
CA VAL A 779 26.60 24.59 4.44
C VAL A 779 26.11 23.40 3.62
N PHE A 780 25.60 22.34 4.27
CA PHE A 780 24.99 21.20 3.60
C PHE A 780 23.83 21.61 2.68
N PHE A 781 22.89 22.44 3.15
CA PHE A 781 21.78 22.92 2.31
C PHE A 781 22.25 23.81 1.16
N MET A 782 23.34 24.55 1.34
CA MET A 782 23.95 25.34 0.26
C MET A 782 24.52 24.43 -0.83
N VAL A 783 25.28 23.41 -0.42
CA VAL A 783 25.90 22.41 -1.33
C VAL A 783 24.82 21.63 -2.07
N GLU A 784 23.80 21.17 -1.35
CA GLU A 784 22.68 20.39 -1.90
C GLU A 784 21.60 21.22 -2.59
N LYS A 785 21.77 22.55 -2.65
CA LYS A 785 20.81 23.52 -3.20
C LYS A 785 19.40 23.38 -2.60
N ALA A 786 19.30 22.90 -1.36
CA ALA A 786 18.05 22.69 -0.65
C ALA A 786 17.59 24.00 0.01
N VAL A 787 17.16 24.94 -0.83
CA VAL A 787 16.95 26.33 -0.43
C VAL A 787 15.93 26.50 0.70
N ILE A 788 14.91 25.64 0.78
CA ILE A 788 13.90 25.71 1.84
C ILE A 788 14.49 25.47 3.24
N GLY A 789 15.62 24.77 3.34
CA GLY A 789 16.31 24.49 4.60
C GLY A 789 16.77 25.77 5.31
N PHE A 790 17.07 26.84 4.56
CA PHE A 790 17.41 28.15 5.12
C PHE A 790 16.24 28.87 5.81
N LEU A 791 15.00 28.42 5.59
CA LEU A 791 13.81 28.94 6.27
C LEU A 791 13.28 27.95 7.31
N ALA A 792 13.12 26.68 6.92
CA ALA A 792 12.50 25.67 7.76
C ALA A 792 13.37 25.31 8.98
N LEU A 793 14.70 25.22 8.82
CA LEU A 793 15.59 24.85 9.91
C LEU A 793 15.67 25.91 11.02
N PRO A 794 15.83 27.22 10.74
CA PRO A 794 15.75 28.25 11.78
C PRO A 794 14.43 28.21 12.55
N LEU A 795 13.29 28.03 11.86
CA LEU A 795 11.98 27.96 12.51
C LEU A 795 11.84 26.71 13.39
N ALA A 796 12.35 25.56 12.93
CA ALA A 796 12.33 24.32 13.71
C ALA A 796 13.22 24.44 14.96
N PHE A 797 14.41 25.02 14.81
CA PHE A 797 15.31 25.32 15.91
C PHE A 797 14.71 26.33 16.89
N TRP A 798 14.00 27.34 16.40
CA TRP A 798 13.28 28.30 17.23
C TRP A 798 12.18 27.62 18.06
N CYS A 799 11.40 26.71 17.45
CA CYS A 799 10.44 25.89 18.18
C CYS A 799 11.14 25.07 19.28
N ALA A 800 12.26 24.42 18.96
CA ALA A 800 13.04 23.64 19.93
C ALA A 800 13.53 24.47 21.11
N ILE A 801 14.04 25.69 20.88
CA ILE A 801 14.45 26.62 21.95
C ILE A 801 13.25 26.98 22.85
N LEU A 802 12.10 27.34 22.25
CA LEU A 802 10.93 27.76 23.02
C LEU A 802 10.29 26.61 23.83
N ILE A 803 10.50 25.35 23.45
CA ILE A 803 10.08 24.17 24.25
C ILE A 803 10.84 24.13 25.58
N LEU A 804 12.12 24.53 25.59
CA LEU A 804 12.99 24.50 26.77
C LEU A 804 12.65 25.57 27.81
N ARG A 805 11.79 26.55 27.47
CA ARG A 805 11.34 27.60 28.38
C ARG A 805 10.73 26.96 29.66
N PRO A 806 11.26 27.23 30.87
CA PRO A 806 10.85 26.52 32.09
C PRO A 806 9.38 26.70 32.49
N ASP A 807 8.86 27.92 32.34
CA ASP A 807 7.50 28.36 32.69
C ASP A 807 6.45 28.07 31.60
N GLN A 808 6.86 27.44 30.50
CA GLN A 808 5.97 27.10 29.38
C GLN A 808 4.96 26.00 29.77
N GLN A 809 3.69 26.21 29.41
CA GLN A 809 2.63 25.21 29.58
C GLN A 809 2.88 23.97 28.71
N ASP A 810 2.48 22.79 29.19
CA ASP A 810 2.68 21.52 28.46
C ASP A 810 1.98 21.53 27.11
N THR A 811 0.78 22.13 27.02
CA THR A 811 0.04 22.31 25.77
C THR A 811 0.85 23.15 24.76
N LYS A 812 1.45 24.26 25.19
CA LYS A 812 2.31 25.08 24.32
C LYS A 812 3.56 24.32 23.88
N ARG A 813 4.20 23.57 24.78
CA ARG A 813 5.34 22.71 24.43
C ARG A 813 4.97 21.66 23.39
N PHE A 814 3.79 21.04 23.54
CA PHE A 814 3.29 20.07 22.57
C PHE A 814 3.01 20.71 21.21
N ILE A 815 2.38 21.88 21.15
CA ILE A 815 2.15 22.59 19.89
C ILE A 815 3.46 23.05 19.23
N LEU A 816 4.45 23.52 20.00
CA LEU A 816 5.79 23.81 19.47
C LEU A 816 6.46 22.54 18.93
N PHE A 817 6.29 21.40 19.61
CA PHE A 817 6.80 20.12 19.15
C PHE A 817 6.15 19.72 17.83
N LEU A 818 4.82 19.82 17.70
CA LEU A 818 4.10 19.57 16.43
C LEU A 818 4.59 20.47 15.29
N ALA A 819 4.71 21.78 15.53
CA ALA A 819 5.19 22.73 14.52
C ALA A 819 6.64 22.43 14.10
N GLY A 820 7.51 22.11 15.08
CA GLY A 820 8.88 21.69 14.82
C GLY A 820 8.97 20.40 14.01
N THR A 821 8.18 19.38 14.37
CA THR A 821 8.08 18.11 13.64
C THR A 821 7.63 18.33 12.20
N ALA A 822 6.59 19.15 11.97
CA ALA A 822 6.13 19.47 10.63
C ALA A 822 7.23 20.15 9.78
N LEU A 823 7.97 21.11 10.36
CA LEU A 823 9.11 21.75 9.69
C LEU A 823 10.22 20.74 9.37
N THR A 824 10.57 19.85 10.29
CA THR A 824 11.57 18.80 10.04
C THR A 824 11.13 17.83 8.95
N ILE A 825 9.85 17.45 8.90
CA ILE A 825 9.29 16.63 7.83
C ILE A 825 9.49 17.31 6.47
N THR A 826 9.18 18.61 6.37
CA THR A 826 9.38 19.34 5.10
C THR A 826 10.85 19.41 4.66
N ILE A 827 11.81 19.34 5.58
CA ILE A 827 13.23 19.23 5.27
C ILE A 827 13.59 17.81 4.85
N ALA A 828 13.07 16.79 5.55
CA ALA A 828 13.41 15.39 5.31
C ALA A 828 13.04 14.94 3.88
N VAL A 829 11.88 15.36 3.37
CA VAL A 829 11.45 15.04 2.01
C VAL A 829 12.32 15.63 0.92
N GLU A 830 13.15 16.64 1.25
CA GLU A 830 14.08 17.16 0.26
C GLU A 830 15.12 16.12 -0.08
N PHE A 831 15.52 15.26 0.86
CA PHE A 831 16.68 14.38 0.74
C PHE A 831 16.34 12.90 0.60
N ILE A 832 15.11 12.49 0.91
CA ILE A 832 14.73 11.07 0.99
C ILE A 832 13.79 10.72 -0.16
N ALA A 833 14.09 9.63 -0.86
CA ALA A 833 13.20 8.98 -1.82
C ALA A 833 13.14 7.47 -1.53
N LEU A 834 12.06 6.81 -1.92
CA LEU A 834 11.92 5.36 -1.80
C LEU A 834 12.50 4.70 -3.06
N VAL A 835 13.34 3.68 -2.92
CA VAL A 835 13.90 2.95 -4.07
C VAL A 835 12.81 2.17 -4.77
N GLY A 836 12.71 2.29 -6.10
CA GLY A 836 11.72 1.57 -6.92
C GLY A 836 10.36 2.27 -7.05
N ASP A 837 10.20 3.44 -6.44
CA ASP A 837 9.01 4.29 -6.57
C ASP A 837 9.19 5.35 -7.68
N ILE A 838 8.16 6.16 -7.94
CA ILE A 838 8.17 7.26 -8.92
C ILE A 838 8.95 8.47 -8.35
N GLY A 839 10.27 8.34 -8.30
CA GLY A 839 11.16 9.37 -7.75
C GLY A 839 10.86 9.68 -6.28
N ARG A 840 10.71 10.98 -5.94
CA ARG A 840 10.29 11.43 -4.59
C ARG A 840 8.82 11.84 -4.50
N MET A 841 8.02 11.55 -5.53
CA MET A 841 6.61 11.97 -5.64
C MET A 841 5.80 11.57 -4.40
N ASN A 842 5.78 10.27 -4.06
CA ASN A 842 5.04 9.75 -2.92
C ASN A 842 5.62 10.21 -1.58
N THR A 843 6.94 10.40 -1.49
CA THR A 843 7.58 10.93 -0.27
C THR A 843 7.07 12.32 0.05
N ILE A 844 7.03 13.23 -0.94
CA ILE A 844 6.48 14.57 -0.76
C ILE A 844 4.99 14.50 -0.50
N PHE A 845 4.24 13.81 -1.36
CA PHE A 845 2.78 13.73 -1.27
C PHE A 845 2.30 13.27 0.12
N LYS A 846 2.77 12.11 0.59
CA LYS A 846 2.29 11.53 1.86
C LYS A 846 2.76 12.32 3.07
N LEU A 847 4.03 12.74 3.10
CA LEU A 847 4.58 13.46 4.25
C LEU A 847 4.13 14.94 4.30
N TYR A 848 3.79 15.55 3.17
CA TYR A 848 3.16 16.89 3.16
C TYR A 848 1.76 16.85 3.77
N LEU A 849 0.95 15.83 3.51
CA LEU A 849 -0.35 15.71 4.18
C LEU A 849 -0.22 15.61 5.72
N GLN A 850 0.80 14.87 6.20
CA GLN A 850 1.12 14.81 7.63
C GLN A 850 1.52 16.17 8.20
N ALA A 851 2.43 16.87 7.52
CA ALA A 851 2.86 18.21 7.90
C ALA A 851 1.69 19.21 7.88
N TRP A 852 0.76 19.10 6.92
CA TRP A 852 -0.43 19.94 6.83
C TRP A 852 -1.31 19.82 8.06
N MET A 853 -1.63 18.59 8.47
CA MET A 853 -2.44 18.36 9.68
C MET A 853 -1.78 18.98 10.93
N MET A 854 -0.46 18.81 11.09
CA MET A 854 0.29 19.38 12.21
C MET A 854 0.38 20.91 12.17
N PHE A 855 0.64 21.49 10.99
CA PHE A 855 0.68 22.94 10.82
C PHE A 855 -0.68 23.58 11.02
N ALA A 856 -1.77 22.98 10.54
CA ALA A 856 -3.12 23.53 10.70
C ALA A 856 -3.52 23.65 12.17
N VAL A 857 -3.36 22.58 12.97
CA VAL A 857 -3.68 22.64 14.40
C VAL A 857 -2.72 23.56 15.18
N SER A 858 -1.45 23.62 14.78
CA SER A 858 -0.45 24.49 15.41
C SER A 858 -0.70 25.97 15.11
N ALA A 859 -1.00 26.31 13.86
CA ALA A 859 -1.35 27.66 13.43
C ALA A 859 -2.67 28.11 14.06
N ALA A 860 -3.65 27.22 14.20
CA ALA A 860 -4.89 27.54 14.92
C ALA A 860 -4.64 27.90 16.39
N ALA A 861 -3.88 27.05 17.11
CA ALA A 861 -3.51 27.32 18.50
C ALA A 861 -2.70 28.62 18.65
N ALA A 862 -1.71 28.83 17.77
CA ALA A 862 -0.93 30.06 17.68
C ALA A 862 -1.83 31.29 17.47
N PHE A 863 -2.77 31.22 16.53
CA PHE A 863 -3.75 32.29 16.29
C PHE A 863 -4.61 32.56 17.54
N GLY A 864 -5.07 31.50 18.21
CA GLY A 864 -5.77 31.58 19.49
C GLY A 864 -4.98 32.34 20.56
N TRP A 865 -3.70 32.01 20.75
CA TRP A 865 -2.87 32.70 21.74
C TRP A 865 -2.50 34.14 21.34
N LEU A 866 -2.47 34.46 20.04
CA LEU A 866 -2.20 35.82 19.54
C LEU A 866 -3.40 36.76 19.66
N LEU A 867 -4.64 36.25 19.62
CA LEU A 867 -5.85 37.07 19.67
C LEU A 867 -5.92 38.00 20.92
N PRO A 868 -5.69 37.51 22.16
CA PRO A 868 -5.58 38.37 23.32
C PRO A 868 -4.42 39.36 23.25
N ALA A 869 -3.30 38.94 22.65
CA ALA A 869 -2.09 39.75 22.55
C ALA A 869 -2.31 41.00 21.67
N PHE A 870 -3.18 40.95 20.66
CA PHE A 870 -3.43 42.10 19.77
C PHE A 870 -3.88 43.37 20.50
N GLY A 871 -4.52 43.27 21.67
CA GLY A 871 -4.88 44.43 22.48
C GLY A 871 -3.66 45.19 23.02
N THR A 872 -2.53 44.51 23.17
CA THR A 872 -1.28 45.05 23.71
C THR A 872 -0.29 45.51 22.63
N TRP A 873 -0.55 45.16 21.37
CA TRP A 873 0.35 45.50 20.26
C TRP A 873 0.21 46.97 19.87
N LYS A 874 1.31 47.58 19.41
CA LYS A 874 1.22 48.92 18.80
C LYS A 874 0.26 48.86 17.61
N PRO A 875 -0.60 49.88 17.41
CA PRO A 875 -1.63 49.87 16.36
C PRO A 875 -1.08 49.55 14.96
N LYS A 876 0.08 50.11 14.59
CA LYS A 876 0.73 49.85 13.30
C LYS A 876 1.05 48.36 13.09
N TRP A 877 1.68 47.71 14.07
CA TRP A 877 2.03 46.29 13.98
C TRP A 877 0.80 45.39 13.94
N ARG A 878 -0.21 45.72 14.76
CA ARG A 878 -1.49 45.04 14.74
C ARG A 878 -2.14 45.11 13.36
N VAL A 879 -2.24 46.30 12.77
CA VAL A 879 -2.85 46.50 11.45
C VAL A 879 -2.08 45.76 10.36
N VAL A 880 -0.74 45.83 10.35
CA VAL A 880 0.10 45.12 9.37
C VAL A 880 -0.10 43.61 9.46
N TYR A 881 -0.04 43.05 10.68
CA TYR A 881 -0.24 41.61 10.87
C TYR A 881 -1.66 41.17 10.49
N GLN A 882 -2.68 41.88 10.96
CA GLN A 882 -4.08 41.57 10.63
C GLN A 882 -4.33 41.69 9.13
N GLY A 883 -3.81 42.73 8.47
CA GLY A 883 -3.85 42.87 7.01
C GLY A 883 -3.18 41.70 6.31
N GLY A 884 -2.00 41.27 6.77
CA GLY A 884 -1.32 40.09 6.26
C GLY A 884 -2.12 38.80 6.41
N VAL A 885 -2.72 38.56 7.60
CA VAL A 885 -3.61 37.41 7.83
C VAL A 885 -4.80 37.47 6.88
N TYR A 886 -5.48 38.62 6.75
CA TYR A 886 -6.65 38.75 5.88
C TYR A 886 -6.31 38.51 4.42
N VAL A 887 -5.22 39.10 3.92
CA VAL A 887 -4.79 38.93 2.52
C VAL A 887 -4.44 37.47 2.25
N LEU A 888 -3.59 36.86 3.07
CA LEU A 888 -3.19 35.46 2.87
C LEU A 888 -4.37 34.50 3.03
N LEU A 889 -5.27 34.75 3.98
CA LEU A 889 -6.47 33.95 4.18
C LEU A 889 -7.40 34.03 2.97
N VAL A 890 -7.65 35.23 2.43
CA VAL A 890 -8.47 35.39 1.22
C VAL A 890 -7.83 34.68 0.03
N CYS A 891 -6.51 34.83 -0.16
CA CYS A 891 -5.77 34.14 -1.22
C CYS A 891 -5.83 32.61 -1.10
N ALA A 892 -5.72 32.07 0.12
CA ALA A 892 -5.80 30.63 0.36
C ALA A 892 -7.23 30.08 0.26
N PHE A 893 -8.22 30.84 0.73
CA PHE A 893 -9.64 30.49 0.65
C PHE A 893 -10.20 30.63 -0.77
N MET A 894 -9.50 31.34 -1.66
CA MET A 894 -9.87 31.40 -3.08
C MET A 894 -9.94 30.00 -3.69
N PHE A 895 -9.02 29.10 -3.34
CA PHE A 895 -9.08 27.70 -3.77
C PHE A 895 -10.42 27.07 -3.35
N THR A 896 -10.84 27.24 -2.10
CA THR A 896 -12.09 26.68 -1.58
C THR A 896 -13.29 27.06 -2.44
N LEU A 897 -13.37 28.31 -2.86
CA LEU A 897 -14.47 28.79 -3.69
C LEU A 897 -14.35 28.34 -5.15
N THR A 898 -13.18 28.56 -5.76
CA THR A 898 -13.00 28.28 -7.20
C THR A 898 -12.93 26.79 -7.49
N ALA A 899 -12.18 26.02 -6.70
CA ALA A 899 -12.02 24.58 -6.88
C ALA A 899 -13.32 23.82 -6.60
N ALA A 900 -14.06 24.17 -5.55
CA ALA A 900 -15.34 23.51 -5.26
C ALA A 900 -16.38 23.80 -6.34
N THR A 901 -16.47 25.04 -6.81
CA THR A 901 -17.40 25.43 -7.88
C THR A 901 -17.05 24.71 -9.19
N ASP A 902 -15.77 24.71 -9.56
CA ASP A 902 -15.27 24.02 -10.76
C ASP A 902 -15.56 22.52 -10.66
N LYS A 903 -15.27 21.89 -9.52
CA LYS A 903 -15.52 20.46 -9.29
C LYS A 903 -17.01 20.09 -9.33
N ILE A 904 -17.90 20.90 -8.75
CA ILE A 904 -19.36 20.69 -8.83
C ILE A 904 -19.84 20.68 -10.27
N SER A 905 -19.24 21.52 -11.13
CA SER A 905 -19.60 21.60 -12.55
C SER A 905 -18.90 20.56 -13.45
N ASP A 906 -17.87 19.87 -12.94
CA ASP A 906 -17.03 18.93 -13.70
C ASP A 906 -17.57 17.49 -13.64
N ARG A 907 -18.73 17.30 -14.28
CA ARG A 907 -19.45 16.01 -14.37
C ARG A 907 -19.13 15.26 -15.66
N MET A 908 -19.25 13.93 -15.63
CA MET A 908 -19.16 13.06 -16.82
C MET A 908 -20.19 13.46 -17.87
N ASN A 909 -21.43 13.66 -17.43
CA ASN A 909 -22.50 14.26 -18.23
C ASN A 909 -23.21 15.34 -17.38
N PRO A 910 -23.15 16.62 -17.79
CA PRO A 910 -23.88 17.70 -17.13
C PRO A 910 -25.40 17.48 -17.04
N ASP A 911 -25.98 16.76 -18.00
CA ASP A 911 -27.43 16.51 -18.10
C ASP A 911 -27.90 15.30 -17.27
N ALA A 912 -26.98 14.50 -16.72
CA ALA A 912 -27.34 13.40 -15.83
C ALA A 912 -28.04 13.94 -14.57
N PRO A 913 -29.05 13.22 -14.02
CA PRO A 913 -29.74 13.68 -12.82
C PRO A 913 -28.77 13.81 -11.63
N HIS A 914 -29.07 14.75 -10.74
CA HIS A 914 -28.39 14.81 -9.44
C HIS A 914 -28.89 13.67 -8.57
N SER A 915 -27.99 12.75 -8.24
CA SER A 915 -28.25 11.57 -7.42
C SER A 915 -27.15 11.42 -6.37
N LEU A 916 -27.40 10.64 -5.32
CA LEU A 916 -26.36 10.18 -4.39
C LEU A 916 -25.76 8.84 -4.84
N ASP A 917 -26.33 8.19 -5.85
CA ASP A 917 -25.74 7.00 -6.48
C ASP A 917 -24.64 7.41 -7.45
N ALA A 918 -23.40 7.00 -7.13
CA ALA A 918 -22.22 7.31 -7.93
C ALA A 918 -22.16 6.58 -9.29
N MET A 919 -23.07 5.64 -9.55
CA MET A 919 -23.22 4.95 -10.85
C MET A 919 -24.26 5.59 -11.78
N GLU A 920 -25.11 6.50 -11.28
CA GLU A 920 -26.25 7.04 -12.03
C GLU A 920 -25.82 7.69 -13.35
N PHE A 921 -24.66 8.35 -13.39
CA PHE A 921 -24.14 9.00 -14.61
C PHE A 921 -24.02 8.03 -15.79
N MET A 922 -23.75 6.74 -15.53
CA MET A 922 -23.54 5.73 -16.58
C MET A 922 -24.78 5.55 -17.45
N ALA A 923 -25.97 5.65 -16.86
CA ALA A 923 -27.23 5.49 -17.59
C ALA A 923 -27.48 6.59 -18.62
N HIS A 924 -26.76 7.72 -18.54
CA HIS A 924 -26.98 8.91 -19.37
C HIS A 924 -25.73 9.33 -20.15
N THR A 925 -24.61 8.60 -20.09
CA THR A 925 -23.33 9.08 -20.62
C THR A 925 -22.85 8.29 -21.83
N GLN A 926 -22.45 9.02 -22.88
CA GLN A 926 -21.59 8.52 -23.94
C GLN A 926 -20.13 8.72 -23.57
N HIS A 927 -19.32 7.68 -23.72
CA HIS A 927 -17.88 7.72 -23.45
C HIS A 927 -17.10 7.36 -24.70
N TRP A 928 -15.99 8.06 -24.95
CA TRP A 928 -15.07 7.72 -26.02
C TRP A 928 -13.91 6.91 -25.47
N ASP A 929 -13.75 5.68 -25.96
CA ASP A 929 -12.60 4.83 -25.64
C ASP A 929 -12.20 4.02 -26.89
N GLY A 930 -11.56 4.70 -27.85
CA GLY A 930 -11.31 4.19 -29.21
C GLY A 930 -12.50 4.43 -30.15
N GLN A 931 -13.70 4.04 -29.72
CA GLN A 931 -14.98 4.43 -30.33
C GLN A 931 -15.93 4.98 -29.27
N THR A 932 -16.96 5.72 -29.71
CA THR A 932 -18.02 6.20 -28.82
C THR A 932 -18.89 5.03 -28.40
N MET A 933 -19.13 4.91 -27.10
CA MET A 933 -19.89 3.82 -26.49
C MET A 933 -20.91 4.35 -25.47
N GLU A 934 -22.06 3.69 -25.41
CA GLU A 934 -23.15 4.01 -24.49
C GLU A 934 -22.92 3.29 -23.16
N LEU A 935 -22.59 4.03 -22.10
CA LEU A 935 -22.33 3.44 -20.78
C LEU A 935 -23.59 2.83 -20.14
N ALA A 936 -24.77 3.13 -20.68
CA ALA A 936 -26.03 2.56 -20.22
C ALA A 936 -26.12 1.04 -20.43
N GLU A 937 -25.44 0.48 -21.45
CA GLU A 937 -25.35 -0.97 -21.65
C GLU A 937 -24.56 -1.64 -20.52
N ASP A 938 -23.35 -1.12 -20.24
CA ASP A 938 -22.51 -1.61 -19.14
C ASP A 938 -23.22 -1.45 -17.79
N TYR A 939 -23.93 -0.34 -17.58
CA TYR A 939 -24.73 -0.13 -16.36
C TYR A 939 -25.73 -1.26 -16.12
N ARG A 940 -26.55 -1.61 -17.13
CA ARG A 940 -27.56 -2.68 -16.99
C ARG A 940 -26.92 -4.06 -16.84
N ALA A 941 -25.83 -4.33 -17.56
CA ALA A 941 -25.08 -5.58 -17.46
C ALA A 941 -24.43 -5.77 -16.07
N ILE A 942 -23.82 -4.71 -15.53
CA ILE A 942 -23.24 -4.71 -14.18
C ILE A 942 -24.34 -4.92 -13.12
N ARG A 943 -25.47 -4.22 -13.23
CA ARG A 943 -26.63 -4.42 -12.33
C ARG A 943 -27.13 -5.86 -12.39
N TRP A 944 -27.24 -6.43 -13.60
CA TRP A 944 -27.61 -7.84 -13.75
C TRP A 944 -26.61 -8.78 -13.05
N MET A 945 -25.30 -8.55 -13.18
CA MET A 945 -24.31 -9.39 -12.48
C MET A 945 -24.39 -9.26 -10.96
N GLN A 946 -24.58 -8.05 -10.45
CA GLN A 946 -24.80 -7.83 -9.01
C GLN A 946 -26.02 -8.63 -8.51
N ASP A 947 -27.09 -8.66 -9.28
CA ASP A 947 -28.35 -9.25 -8.85
C ASP A 947 -28.38 -10.79 -9.02
N ASN A 948 -27.64 -11.35 -9.99
CA ASN A 948 -27.77 -12.76 -10.40
C ASN A 948 -26.52 -13.63 -10.12
N VAL A 949 -25.32 -13.06 -10.08
CA VAL A 949 -24.08 -13.86 -9.90
C VAL A 949 -23.90 -14.25 -8.44
N GLN A 950 -23.91 -15.56 -8.18
CA GLN A 950 -23.67 -16.14 -6.86
C GLN A 950 -22.18 -16.23 -6.57
N GLY A 951 -21.78 -15.87 -5.34
CA GLY A 951 -20.40 -15.98 -4.89
C GLY A 951 -19.47 -14.96 -5.52
N SER A 952 -18.17 -15.28 -5.51
CA SER A 952 -17.11 -14.44 -6.11
C SER A 952 -16.36 -15.17 -7.23
N PRO A 953 -17.05 -15.70 -8.25
CA PRO A 953 -16.40 -16.42 -9.34
C PRO A 953 -15.51 -15.51 -10.18
N VAL A 954 -14.53 -16.11 -10.88
CA VAL A 954 -13.61 -15.36 -11.73
C VAL A 954 -14.30 -14.94 -13.03
N ILE A 955 -14.06 -13.70 -13.45
CA ILE A 955 -14.57 -13.14 -14.69
C ILE A 955 -13.42 -12.81 -15.67
N ALA A 956 -13.70 -12.94 -16.96
CA ALA A 956 -12.87 -12.40 -18.02
C ALA A 956 -13.53 -11.14 -18.60
N GLU A 957 -12.76 -10.06 -18.65
CA GLU A 957 -13.14 -8.78 -19.28
C GLU A 957 -11.93 -8.11 -19.93
N ALA A 958 -12.16 -7.10 -20.77
CA ALA A 958 -11.08 -6.39 -21.45
C ALA A 958 -10.07 -5.77 -20.47
N ASN A 959 -8.78 -5.89 -20.83
CA ASN A 959 -7.68 -5.22 -20.13
C ASN A 959 -7.03 -4.19 -21.06
N CYS A 960 -6.72 -3.01 -20.54
CA CYS A 960 -5.98 -1.98 -21.25
C CYS A 960 -5.19 -1.09 -20.29
N THR A 961 -4.44 -0.12 -20.83
CA THR A 961 -3.67 0.85 -20.04
C THR A 961 -4.56 1.59 -19.03
N GLU A 962 -3.95 2.02 -17.93
CA GLU A 962 -4.63 2.68 -16.81
C GLU A 962 -5.39 3.94 -17.28
N TYR A 963 -6.40 4.34 -16.50
CA TYR A 963 -7.23 5.52 -16.76
C TYR A 963 -8.15 5.42 -18.00
N ARG A 964 -8.36 4.21 -18.51
CA ARG A 964 -9.37 3.86 -19.53
C ARG A 964 -10.54 3.11 -18.89
N TRP A 965 -11.60 2.82 -19.67
CA TRP A 965 -12.83 2.19 -19.16
C TRP A 965 -12.73 0.66 -18.93
N CYS A 966 -11.53 0.07 -19.10
CA CYS A 966 -11.28 -1.34 -18.82
C CYS A 966 -11.45 -1.72 -17.35
N THR A 967 -11.66 -3.01 -17.08
CA THR A 967 -11.85 -3.59 -15.73
C THR A 967 -13.12 -3.13 -14.99
N ARG A 968 -14.05 -2.47 -15.70
CA ARG A 968 -15.26 -1.87 -15.13
C ARG A 968 -16.17 -2.88 -14.43
N PHE A 969 -16.30 -4.12 -14.91
CA PHE A 969 -17.18 -5.09 -14.24
C PHE A 969 -16.60 -5.48 -12.89
N THR A 970 -15.29 -5.70 -12.83
CA THR A 970 -14.57 -5.92 -11.57
C THR A 970 -14.73 -4.74 -10.62
N ILE A 971 -14.56 -3.50 -11.11
CA ILE A 971 -14.70 -2.27 -10.31
C ILE A 971 -16.06 -2.19 -9.63
N TYR A 972 -17.15 -2.38 -10.38
CA TYR A 972 -18.51 -2.16 -9.87
C TYR A 972 -19.15 -3.38 -9.20
N THR A 973 -18.62 -4.59 -9.40
CA THR A 973 -19.16 -5.83 -8.78
C THR A 973 -18.28 -6.38 -7.66
N GLY A 974 -17.01 -5.97 -7.60
CA GLY A 974 -15.99 -6.57 -6.75
C GLY A 974 -15.69 -8.03 -7.11
N LEU A 975 -16.14 -8.55 -8.25
CA LEU A 975 -15.83 -9.92 -8.69
C LEU A 975 -14.36 -10.03 -9.11
N PRO A 976 -13.67 -11.15 -8.78
CA PRO A 976 -12.30 -11.36 -9.24
C PRO A 976 -12.18 -11.39 -10.77
N GLY A 977 -11.44 -10.45 -11.35
CA GLY A 977 -10.98 -10.51 -12.73
C GLY A 977 -9.67 -11.28 -12.85
N VAL A 978 -9.39 -11.84 -14.04
CA VAL A 978 -8.09 -12.49 -14.32
C VAL A 978 -6.92 -11.56 -14.01
N VAL A 979 -7.01 -10.31 -14.47
CA VAL A 979 -6.08 -9.22 -14.14
C VAL A 979 -6.76 -7.85 -14.29
N GLY A 980 -6.52 -6.95 -13.32
CA GLY A 980 -7.00 -5.57 -13.32
C GLY A 980 -5.98 -4.58 -13.89
N TRP A 981 -5.94 -3.35 -13.35
CA TRP A 981 -4.98 -2.33 -13.79
C TRP A 981 -3.53 -2.79 -13.59
N ASN A 982 -2.79 -2.83 -14.70
CA ASN A 982 -1.49 -3.47 -14.82
C ASN A 982 -0.44 -2.84 -13.88
N TRP A 983 -0.26 -1.52 -13.94
CA TRP A 983 0.74 -0.79 -13.18
C TRP A 983 0.51 -0.89 -11.66
N HIS A 984 -0.72 -0.66 -11.20
CA HIS A 984 -1.07 -0.77 -9.78
C HIS A 984 -0.83 -2.17 -9.24
N GLN A 985 -1.19 -3.21 -10.01
CA GLN A 985 -0.92 -4.59 -9.63
C GLN A 985 0.58 -4.91 -9.58
N ARG A 986 1.38 -4.42 -10.54
CA ARG A 986 2.85 -4.57 -10.54
C ARG A 986 3.49 -3.91 -9.32
N GLN A 987 3.08 -2.69 -8.98
CA GLN A 987 3.59 -1.97 -7.80
C GLN A 987 3.26 -2.71 -6.49
N GLN A 988 2.04 -3.25 -6.37
CA GLN A 988 1.60 -3.96 -5.17
C GLN A 988 2.22 -5.36 -5.04
N ARG A 989 2.52 -6.01 -6.17
CA ARG A 989 3.08 -7.37 -6.19
C ARG A 989 4.61 -7.41 -6.25
N GLY A 990 5.28 -6.28 -6.51
CA GLY A 990 6.73 -6.15 -6.45
C GLY A 990 7.44 -7.16 -7.35
N ILE A 991 8.10 -8.15 -6.74
CA ILE A 991 8.84 -9.22 -7.44
C ILE A 991 7.95 -10.07 -8.36
N PHE A 992 6.63 -10.14 -8.14
CA PHE A 992 5.69 -10.87 -9.01
C PHE A 992 5.10 -10.01 -10.12
N ALA A 993 5.64 -8.81 -10.38
CA ALA A 993 5.24 -7.97 -11.51
C ALA A 993 5.25 -8.70 -12.88
N PRO A 994 6.21 -9.60 -13.20
CA PRO A 994 6.18 -10.36 -14.45
C PRO A 994 4.93 -11.23 -14.63
N GLN A 995 4.36 -11.77 -13.55
CA GLN A 995 3.12 -12.57 -13.61
C GLN A 995 1.91 -11.72 -13.97
N VAL A 996 1.89 -10.45 -13.54
CA VAL A 996 0.84 -9.50 -13.93
C VAL A 996 0.92 -9.23 -15.43
N GLU A 997 2.13 -8.98 -15.95
CA GLU A 997 2.36 -8.75 -17.37
C GLU A 997 1.99 -9.97 -18.23
N GLU A 998 2.30 -11.18 -17.75
CA GLU A 998 1.90 -12.43 -18.39
C GLU A 998 0.37 -12.54 -18.49
N ARG A 999 -0.36 -12.33 -17.38
CA ARG A 999 -1.82 -12.35 -17.38
C ARG A 999 -2.42 -11.32 -18.34
N VAL A 1000 -1.84 -10.12 -18.42
CA VAL A 1000 -2.28 -9.10 -19.39
C VAL A 1000 -2.12 -9.60 -20.83
N ARG A 1001 -0.96 -10.23 -21.15
CA ARG A 1001 -0.75 -10.83 -22.47
C ARG A 1001 -1.75 -11.96 -22.75
N GLU A 1002 -2.05 -12.79 -21.76
CA GLU A 1002 -2.97 -13.91 -21.91
C GLU A 1002 -4.43 -13.48 -22.06
N VAL A 1003 -4.88 -12.44 -21.34
CA VAL A 1003 -6.21 -11.85 -21.57
C VAL A 1003 -6.31 -11.29 -23.00
N ASN A 1004 -5.28 -10.59 -23.47
CA ASN A 1004 -5.25 -10.11 -24.85
C ASN A 1004 -5.27 -11.26 -25.85
N GLY A 1005 -4.50 -12.33 -25.60
CA GLY A 1005 -4.52 -13.55 -26.41
C GLY A 1005 -5.89 -14.24 -26.43
N PHE A 1006 -6.55 -14.33 -25.27
CA PHE A 1006 -7.89 -14.94 -25.13
C PHE A 1006 -8.94 -14.22 -25.98
N TYR A 1007 -8.98 -12.89 -25.99
CA TYR A 1007 -9.96 -12.16 -26.80
C TYR A 1007 -9.63 -12.14 -28.30
N THR A 1008 -8.34 -12.21 -28.67
CA THR A 1008 -7.90 -12.12 -30.08
C THR A 1008 -7.77 -13.46 -30.79
N THR A 1009 -7.59 -14.58 -30.08
CA THR A 1009 -7.43 -15.90 -30.72
C THR A 1009 -8.75 -16.42 -31.32
N PRO A 1010 -8.75 -16.95 -32.55
CA PRO A 1010 -9.86 -17.69 -33.11
C PRO A 1010 -9.87 -19.17 -32.67
N ASP A 1011 -8.77 -19.67 -32.10
CA ASP A 1011 -8.64 -21.07 -31.68
C ASP A 1011 -9.37 -21.31 -30.35
N VAL A 1012 -10.39 -22.15 -30.40
CA VAL A 1012 -11.21 -22.51 -29.23
C VAL A 1012 -10.43 -23.31 -28.19
N GLN A 1013 -9.44 -24.12 -28.58
CA GLN A 1013 -8.66 -24.90 -27.62
C GLN A 1013 -7.76 -24.00 -26.77
N LEU A 1014 -7.17 -22.96 -27.37
CA LEU A 1014 -6.44 -21.94 -26.61
C LEU A 1014 -7.38 -21.15 -25.68
N ALA A 1015 -8.60 -20.86 -26.13
CA ALA A 1015 -9.60 -20.21 -25.29
C ALA A 1015 -10.01 -21.09 -24.09
N LEU A 1016 -10.29 -22.37 -24.31
CA LEU A 1016 -10.63 -23.34 -23.25
C LEU A 1016 -9.48 -23.54 -22.25
N ALA A 1017 -8.24 -23.61 -22.74
CA ALA A 1017 -7.05 -23.68 -21.88
C ALA A 1017 -6.93 -22.45 -20.97
N PHE A 1018 -7.19 -21.25 -21.49
CA PHE A 1018 -7.23 -20.02 -20.70
C PHE A 1018 -8.35 -20.05 -19.63
N LEU A 1019 -9.56 -20.46 -20.02
CA LEU A 1019 -10.70 -20.56 -19.09
C LEU A 1019 -10.42 -21.55 -17.95
N GLY A 1020 -9.80 -22.69 -18.26
CA GLY A 1020 -9.37 -23.69 -17.28
C GLY A 1020 -8.25 -23.19 -16.37
N LYS A 1021 -7.23 -22.52 -16.93
CA LYS A 1021 -6.07 -21.99 -16.16
C LYS A 1021 -6.50 -21.01 -15.06
N TYR A 1022 -7.45 -20.11 -15.36
CA TYR A 1022 -7.90 -19.07 -14.43
C TYR A 1022 -9.22 -19.37 -13.73
N ASP A 1023 -9.81 -20.54 -13.99
CA ASP A 1023 -11.12 -20.93 -13.49
C ASP A 1023 -12.21 -19.88 -13.75
N VAL A 1024 -12.23 -19.36 -14.99
CA VAL A 1024 -13.18 -18.32 -15.43
C VAL A 1024 -14.57 -18.93 -15.52
N LYS A 1025 -15.55 -18.27 -14.88
CA LYS A 1025 -16.96 -18.67 -14.94
C LYS A 1025 -17.80 -17.78 -15.84
N TYR A 1026 -17.52 -16.47 -15.88
CA TYR A 1026 -18.24 -15.53 -16.72
C TYR A 1026 -17.31 -14.78 -17.67
N ILE A 1027 -17.73 -14.64 -18.92
CA ILE A 1027 -17.00 -13.92 -19.96
C ILE A 1027 -17.84 -12.72 -20.38
N VAL A 1028 -17.25 -11.53 -20.33
CA VAL A 1028 -17.90 -10.30 -20.78
C VAL A 1028 -17.47 -10.00 -22.22
N VAL A 1029 -18.44 -9.74 -23.10
CA VAL A 1029 -18.22 -9.30 -24.48
C VAL A 1029 -19.19 -8.16 -24.78
N GLY A 1030 -18.73 -6.91 -24.62
CA GLY A 1030 -19.51 -5.71 -24.89
C GLY A 1030 -18.86 -4.74 -25.86
N GLN A 1031 -19.36 -3.50 -25.86
CA GLN A 1031 -18.83 -2.42 -26.70
C GLN A 1031 -17.32 -2.21 -26.47
N LEU A 1032 -16.88 -2.25 -25.21
CA LEU A 1032 -15.47 -2.05 -24.88
C LEU A 1032 -14.57 -3.18 -25.40
N GLU A 1033 -14.95 -4.45 -25.21
CA GLU A 1033 -14.18 -5.57 -25.75
C GLU A 1033 -14.04 -5.48 -27.28
N ARG A 1034 -15.09 -5.05 -27.98
CA ARG A 1034 -15.05 -4.81 -29.44
C ARG A 1034 -14.16 -3.64 -29.84
N ASN A 1035 -14.07 -2.61 -29.02
CA ASN A 1035 -13.20 -1.45 -29.25
C ASN A 1035 -11.72 -1.79 -29.02
N VAL A 1036 -11.42 -2.59 -28.00
CA VAL A 1036 -10.04 -2.96 -27.61
C VAL A 1036 -9.51 -4.08 -28.50
N TYR A 1037 -10.37 -5.02 -28.92
CA TYR A 1037 -10.02 -6.17 -29.76
C TYR A 1037 -10.82 -6.16 -31.08
N PRO A 1038 -10.64 -5.15 -31.95
CA PRO A 1038 -11.41 -5.03 -33.18
C PRO A 1038 -11.01 -6.11 -34.19
N ALA A 1039 -11.96 -6.53 -35.03
CA ALA A 1039 -11.67 -7.36 -36.19
C ALA A 1039 -10.76 -6.58 -37.16
N LEU A 1040 -9.62 -7.16 -37.53
CA LEU A 1040 -8.67 -6.58 -38.47
C LEU A 1040 -8.86 -7.23 -39.85
N PRO A 1041 -8.78 -6.48 -40.96
CA PRO A 1041 -9.13 -7.00 -42.30
C PRO A 1041 -8.41 -8.28 -42.73
N ASP A 1042 -7.18 -8.47 -42.27
CA ASP A 1042 -6.29 -9.57 -42.67
C ASP A 1042 -6.10 -10.63 -41.57
N LEU A 1043 -6.84 -10.56 -40.46
CA LEU A 1043 -6.74 -11.50 -39.35
C LEU A 1043 -8.11 -12.08 -38.99
N PRO A 1044 -8.20 -13.37 -38.60
CA PRO A 1044 -9.44 -13.93 -38.08
C PRO A 1044 -9.98 -13.14 -36.90
N ASP A 1045 -11.29 -12.87 -36.89
CA ASP A 1045 -11.95 -12.20 -35.77
C ASP A 1045 -12.03 -13.13 -34.56
N GLY A 1046 -11.20 -12.86 -33.55
CA GLY A 1046 -11.20 -13.61 -32.30
C GLY A 1046 -12.51 -13.53 -31.53
N LEU A 1047 -13.33 -12.49 -31.69
CA LEU A 1047 -14.62 -12.36 -30.99
C LEU A 1047 -15.72 -13.20 -31.64
N ALA A 1048 -15.55 -13.64 -32.89
CA ALA A 1048 -16.53 -14.47 -33.59
C ALA A 1048 -16.71 -15.86 -32.95
N LYS A 1049 -15.72 -16.34 -32.18
CA LYS A 1049 -15.81 -17.62 -31.46
C LYS A 1049 -16.97 -17.66 -30.46
N PHE A 1050 -17.27 -16.54 -29.80
CA PHE A 1050 -18.28 -16.50 -28.74
C PHE A 1050 -19.69 -16.86 -29.24
N PRO A 1051 -20.25 -16.23 -30.29
CA PRO A 1051 -21.51 -16.68 -30.86
C PRO A 1051 -21.39 -18.02 -31.60
N GLN A 1052 -20.22 -18.39 -32.13
CA GLN A 1052 -20.03 -19.65 -32.86
C GLN A 1052 -20.19 -20.89 -31.97
N TYR A 1053 -19.63 -20.86 -30.76
CA TYR A 1053 -19.63 -21.99 -29.82
C TYR A 1053 -20.62 -21.81 -28.65
N GLU A 1054 -21.57 -20.89 -28.79
CA GLU A 1054 -22.66 -20.71 -27.83
C GLU A 1054 -23.52 -22.00 -27.77
N GLY A 1055 -23.81 -22.48 -26.56
CA GLY A 1055 -24.50 -23.75 -26.34
C GLY A 1055 -23.58 -24.98 -26.23
N GLU A 1056 -22.31 -24.85 -26.59
CA GLU A 1056 -21.31 -25.92 -26.50
C GLU A 1056 -20.38 -25.72 -25.30
N TYR A 1057 -19.60 -24.62 -25.31
CA TYR A 1057 -18.61 -24.32 -24.25
C TYR A 1057 -19.04 -23.19 -23.31
N TRP A 1058 -20.04 -22.41 -23.70
CA TRP A 1058 -20.62 -21.35 -22.87
C TRP A 1058 -22.04 -20.99 -23.34
N ASN A 1059 -22.84 -20.45 -22.43
CA ASN A 1059 -24.21 -20.01 -22.70
C ASN A 1059 -24.36 -18.51 -22.46
N ALA A 1060 -25.03 -17.78 -23.36
CA ALA A 1060 -25.39 -16.40 -23.08
C ALA A 1060 -26.43 -16.35 -21.96
N VAL A 1061 -26.05 -15.79 -20.82
CA VAL A 1061 -26.92 -15.65 -19.64
C VAL A 1061 -27.49 -14.23 -19.50
N TYR A 1062 -26.89 -13.27 -20.21
CA TYR A 1062 -27.39 -11.91 -20.35
C TYR A 1062 -27.07 -11.39 -21.75
N LYS A 1063 -28.01 -10.71 -22.38
CA LYS A 1063 -27.84 -10.05 -23.67
C LYS A 1063 -28.65 -8.77 -23.71
N ASP A 1064 -27.99 -7.67 -23.99
CA ASP A 1064 -28.58 -6.36 -24.17
C ASP A 1064 -27.79 -5.60 -25.23
N THR A 1065 -28.46 -5.26 -26.33
CA THR A 1065 -27.88 -4.63 -27.53
C THR A 1065 -26.55 -5.27 -27.97
N ASN A 1066 -25.40 -4.63 -27.71
CA ASN A 1066 -24.08 -5.10 -28.13
C ASN A 1066 -23.32 -5.86 -27.02
N THR A 1067 -23.88 -5.88 -25.81
CA THR A 1067 -23.27 -6.44 -24.61
C THR A 1067 -23.87 -7.80 -24.27
N THR A 1068 -23.02 -8.82 -24.23
CA THR A 1068 -23.38 -10.20 -23.88
C THR A 1068 -22.47 -10.71 -22.77
N ILE A 1069 -23.06 -11.38 -21.78
CA ILE A 1069 -22.33 -12.10 -20.73
C ILE A 1069 -22.57 -13.59 -20.95
N TYR A 1070 -21.49 -14.34 -21.07
CA TYR A 1070 -21.53 -15.78 -21.23
C TYR A 1070 -21.14 -16.47 -19.92
N GLU A 1071 -21.85 -17.54 -19.55
CA GLU A 1071 -21.46 -18.46 -18.48
C GLU A 1071 -20.80 -19.69 -19.09
N VAL A 1072 -19.60 -20.04 -18.62
CA VAL A 1072 -18.84 -21.20 -19.11
C VAL A 1072 -19.52 -22.50 -18.68
N THR A 1073 -19.78 -23.40 -19.63
CA THR A 1073 -20.26 -24.76 -19.37
C THR A 1073 -19.07 -25.65 -19.08
N ARG A 1074 -19.04 -26.24 -17.88
CA ARG A 1074 -18.01 -27.20 -17.47
C ARG A 1074 -18.36 -28.62 -17.88
#